data_AF-A0A2T7TTL4-F1
#
_entry.id   AF-A0A2T7TTL4-F1
#
_cell.length_a   1.000
_cell.length_b   1.000
_cell.length_c   1.000
_cell.angle_alpha   90.00
_cell.angle_beta   90.00
_cell.angle_gamma   90.00
#
_symmetry.space_group_name_H-M   'P 1'
#
loop_
_entity.id
_entity.type
_entity.pdbx_description
1 polymer ?
#
loop_
_entity_poly.entity_id
_entity_poly.type
_entity_poly.pdbx_seq_one_letter_code
_entity_poly.pdbx_strand_id
1 'polypeptide(L)'
;MTPNFLSSALGELARLLCEAKQAWLEPASRRKVIREGAKKIFIAIPLPWVWKTRTLDWVRRCYIVVIRKLGKRSYTVWIKRYDALKPSDIVAIQRQIDSLPRRPRISVVVPVYNADERHLDGMIRSVRDQIYPDWELCIADDASTKPHVRLVLERHSQADERIKVVYREVNGHISAATNSAIELATGEFIALLDHEDLLPRHALSTVADAIVRNPEADIFYSDEDKVDQRGKRYEPYFKPDWNQELLYGQNYISHLGVYSSRLIKSIGGLRLGYEGSQDYDLALRATVATTGPIIHIPHILYHRRLIRGVRTFSPTPTHLEVATSTACRALQEHLTARGERVTVVPTSDRYCRVVREEPPIWPRVTAVIPTRDHVDVLRECFFGLTKRTDYPNLEVLIADNDSIEPETLAFFNEIETPTVRIIKTPGPFNYSRINNEAISHATGDVILLLNNDVSMIESSWLKEMVQYLTQEKVGAVGAKLFYPDRTLQHGGVVLGVGGVAAHIHMGAHSDDPGYFGRLMLPQDVSCVTAACMLVKKSVFDEVGGLDAINLAVALNDVDLCVRIRNAGYRIIWTPHAQLLHHESKSRGSDMEPERLPRFMKEFSYMRAQWGDFLARDPFYSPNLSLDTCTPELAFPPRVSRPWIEATQSRIGAKDS
;
A
#
# COMPACT_ATOMS: atom_id res chain seq x y z
N MET A 1 13.39 44.53 12.86
CA MET A 1 13.07 43.92 11.56
C MET A 1 11.56 43.73 11.54
N THR A 2 10.87 44.21 10.51
CA THR A 2 9.41 44.05 10.42
C THR A 2 9.05 42.57 10.18
N PRO A 3 7.93 42.06 10.73
CA PRO A 3 7.48 40.67 10.55
C PRO A 3 7.36 40.24 9.09
N ASN A 4 7.02 41.17 8.18
CA ASN A 4 6.90 40.92 6.75
C ASN A 4 8.22 40.51 6.05
N PHE A 5 9.36 40.95 6.59
CA PHE A 5 10.67 40.65 5.99
C PHE A 5 11.14 39.21 6.27
N LEU A 6 10.87 38.71 7.48
CA LEU A 6 11.16 37.33 7.88
C LEU A 6 10.27 36.32 7.14
N SER A 7 9.00 36.66 6.91
CA SER A 7 8.06 35.85 6.13
C SER A 7 8.50 35.69 4.67
N SER A 8 8.89 36.79 4.00
CA SER A 8 9.41 36.75 2.63
C SER A 8 10.72 35.95 2.51
N ALA A 9 11.65 36.12 3.45
CA ALA A 9 12.91 35.37 3.47
C ALA A 9 12.71 33.86 3.72
N LEU A 10 11.73 33.49 4.55
CA LEU A 10 11.36 32.09 4.80
C LEU A 10 10.65 31.46 3.60
N GLY A 11 9.79 32.21 2.91
CA GLY A 11 9.15 31.78 1.65
C GLY A 11 10.16 31.52 0.54
N GLU A 12 11.13 32.42 0.36
CA GLU A 12 12.21 32.25 -0.62
C GLU A 12 13.13 31.07 -0.28
N LEU A 13 13.41 30.87 1.03
CA LEU A 13 14.18 29.71 1.52
C LEU A 13 13.43 28.40 1.29
N ALA A 14 12.12 28.35 1.53
CA ALA A 14 11.27 27.19 1.28
C ALA A 14 11.23 26.84 -0.22
N ARG A 15 11.09 27.85 -1.10
CA ARG A 15 11.15 27.67 -2.55
C ARG A 15 12.50 27.11 -3.01
N LEU A 16 13.61 27.67 -2.52
CA LEU A 16 14.97 27.20 -2.83
C LEU A 16 15.25 25.79 -2.29
N LEU A 17 14.68 25.42 -1.13
CA LEU A 17 14.76 24.06 -0.59
C LEU A 17 13.94 23.07 -1.44
N CYS A 18 12.81 23.50 -2.01
CA CYS A 18 11.99 22.68 -2.91
C CYS A 18 12.68 22.46 -4.27
N GLU A 19 13.23 23.52 -4.87
CA GLU A 19 14.06 23.45 -6.08
C GLU A 19 15.30 22.57 -5.88
N ALA A 20 15.95 22.67 -4.71
CA ALA A 20 17.07 21.83 -4.35
C ALA A 20 16.66 20.36 -4.15
N LYS A 21 15.46 20.07 -3.61
CA LYS A 21 14.92 18.71 -3.47
C LYS A 21 14.74 18.05 -4.84
N GLN A 22 14.18 18.78 -5.81
CA GLN A 22 13.98 18.27 -7.17
C GLN A 22 15.29 18.07 -7.93
N ALA A 23 16.23 19.03 -7.85
CA ALA A 23 17.51 18.93 -8.55
C ALA A 23 18.49 17.88 -7.95
N TRP A 24 18.24 17.41 -6.71
CA TRP A 24 19.09 16.41 -6.04
C TRP A 24 18.92 14.99 -6.61
N LEU A 25 17.84 14.75 -7.36
CA LEU A 25 17.52 13.47 -7.99
C LEU A 25 18.44 13.14 -9.19
N GLU A 26 19.17 14.12 -9.74
CA GLU A 26 20.16 13.90 -10.80
C GLU A 26 21.61 13.80 -10.27
N PRO A 27 22.37 12.72 -10.58
CA PRO A 27 23.72 12.54 -10.04
C PRO A 27 24.76 13.58 -10.51
N ALA A 28 24.65 14.08 -11.74
CA ALA A 28 25.67 14.92 -12.40
C ALA A 28 25.68 16.38 -11.91
N SER A 29 24.61 16.84 -11.26
CA SER A 29 24.39 18.25 -10.93
C SER A 29 24.63 18.59 -9.44
N ARG A 30 24.86 17.60 -8.56
CA ARG A 30 24.94 17.76 -7.09
C ARG A 30 25.91 18.84 -6.60
N ARG A 31 27.13 18.93 -7.16
CA ARG A 31 28.10 19.98 -6.80
C ARG A 31 27.71 21.36 -7.35
N LYS A 32 27.03 21.39 -8.49
CA LYS A 32 26.54 22.62 -9.15
C LYS A 32 25.35 23.20 -8.39
N VAL A 33 24.38 22.38 -7.97
CA VAL A 33 23.21 22.77 -7.16
C VAL A 33 23.62 23.34 -5.79
N ILE A 34 24.62 22.74 -5.13
CA ILE A 34 25.15 23.27 -3.85
C ILE A 34 25.81 24.65 -4.04
N ARG A 35 26.58 24.85 -5.12
CA ARG A 35 27.24 26.14 -5.41
C ARG A 35 26.26 27.22 -5.88
N GLU A 36 25.33 26.87 -6.76
CA GLU A 36 24.32 27.76 -7.33
C GLU A 36 23.26 28.16 -6.29
N GLY A 37 22.74 27.20 -5.51
CA GLY A 37 21.78 27.48 -4.45
C GLY A 37 22.35 28.37 -3.35
N ALA A 38 23.60 28.15 -2.94
CA ALA A 38 24.29 29.02 -2.00
C ALA A 38 24.52 30.45 -2.54
N LYS A 39 24.75 30.60 -3.86
CA LYS A 39 24.85 31.90 -4.53
C LYS A 39 23.48 32.61 -4.62
N LYS A 40 22.40 31.89 -4.93
CA LYS A 40 21.04 32.45 -5.00
C LYS A 40 20.57 32.98 -3.64
N ILE A 41 20.84 32.24 -2.55
CA ILE A 41 20.57 32.70 -1.17
C ILE A 41 21.38 33.96 -0.83
N PHE A 42 22.62 34.07 -1.34
CA PHE A 42 23.49 35.23 -1.11
C PHE A 42 22.98 36.52 -1.79
N ILE A 43 22.29 36.39 -2.93
CA ILE A 43 21.79 37.50 -3.73
C ILE A 43 20.38 37.94 -3.26
N ALA A 44 19.53 37.01 -2.84
CA ALA A 44 18.11 37.27 -2.57
C ALA A 44 17.81 37.97 -1.22
N ILE A 45 18.77 38.09 -0.29
CA ILE A 45 18.53 38.63 1.06
C ILE A 45 19.24 40.00 1.22
N PRO A 46 18.52 41.13 1.15
CA PRO A 46 19.10 42.47 1.32
C PRO A 46 19.21 42.82 2.81
N LEU A 47 20.29 42.38 3.46
CA LEU A 47 20.64 42.76 4.84
C LEU A 47 21.85 43.72 4.85
N PRO A 48 21.94 44.67 5.81
CA PRO A 48 23.15 45.46 6.06
C PRO A 48 24.37 44.55 6.28
N TRP A 49 25.54 44.94 5.76
CA TRP A 49 26.74 44.08 5.66
C TRP A 49 27.14 43.39 6.99
N VAL A 50 26.93 44.06 8.12
CA VAL A 50 27.24 43.57 9.48
C VAL A 50 26.32 42.41 9.94
N TRP A 51 25.09 42.34 9.44
CA TRP A 51 24.12 41.26 9.72
C TRP A 51 24.14 40.14 8.67
N LYS A 52 24.78 40.39 7.52
CA LYS A 52 24.89 39.45 6.40
C LYS A 52 25.72 38.22 6.79
N THR A 53 26.83 38.39 7.52
CA THR A 53 27.79 37.30 7.78
C THR A 53 27.30 36.24 8.77
N ARG A 54 26.67 36.62 9.90
CA ARG A 54 26.17 35.65 10.91
C ARG A 54 24.89 34.93 10.47
N THR A 55 23.96 35.64 9.82
CA THR A 55 22.69 35.07 9.35
C THR A 55 22.90 34.14 8.15
N LEU A 56 23.81 34.49 7.22
CA LEU A 56 24.16 33.62 6.10
C LEU A 56 24.94 32.36 6.54
N ASP A 57 25.80 32.45 7.55
CA ASP A 57 26.50 31.26 8.05
C ASP A 57 25.53 30.30 8.76
N TRP A 58 24.52 30.82 9.48
CA TRP A 58 23.45 30.02 10.06
C TRP A 58 22.55 29.38 9.00
N VAL A 59 22.05 30.13 8.01
CA VAL A 59 21.23 29.60 6.90
C VAL A 59 22.02 28.59 6.07
N ARG A 60 23.31 28.83 5.79
CA ARG A 60 24.19 27.89 5.09
C ARG A 60 24.44 26.64 5.92
N ARG A 61 24.60 26.74 7.25
CA ARG A 61 24.68 25.58 8.15
C ARG A 61 23.36 24.80 8.18
N CYS A 62 22.21 25.47 8.27
CA CYS A 62 20.89 24.83 8.22
C CYS A 62 20.65 24.14 6.86
N TYR A 63 20.94 24.82 5.74
CA TYR A 63 20.88 24.24 4.39
C TYR A 63 21.83 23.05 4.24
N ILE A 64 23.08 23.14 4.72
CA ILE A 64 24.04 22.02 4.72
C ILE A 64 23.56 20.89 5.63
N VAL A 65 22.93 21.17 6.78
CA VAL A 65 22.37 20.16 7.68
C VAL A 65 21.16 19.48 7.06
N VAL A 66 20.27 20.22 6.41
CA VAL A 66 19.09 19.71 5.69
C VAL A 66 19.52 18.90 4.47
N ILE A 67 20.42 19.40 3.63
CA ILE A 67 21.02 18.65 2.50
C ILE A 67 21.81 17.43 2.99
N ARG A 68 22.52 17.52 4.12
CA ARG A 68 23.19 16.36 4.75
C ARG A 68 22.19 15.38 5.36
N LYS A 69 21.01 15.81 5.80
CA LYS A 69 19.92 14.93 6.29
C LYS A 69 19.20 14.26 5.11
N LEU A 70 18.91 15.00 4.04
CA LEU A 70 18.35 14.48 2.78
C LEU A 70 19.32 13.51 2.10
N GLY A 71 20.62 13.83 2.10
CA GLY A 71 21.69 12.94 1.65
C GLY A 71 21.94 11.69 2.52
N LYS A 72 21.28 11.58 3.68
CA LYS A 72 21.41 10.47 4.63
C LYS A 72 20.23 9.50 4.61
N ARG A 73 19.15 9.76 3.86
CA ARG A 73 17.97 8.86 3.76
C ARG A 73 18.02 7.96 2.51
N SER A 74 19.20 7.48 2.12
CA SER A 74 19.30 6.48 1.06
C SER A 74 19.08 5.07 1.61
N TYR A 75 18.62 4.16 0.76
CA TYR A 75 18.41 2.77 1.15
C TYR A 75 19.69 2.10 1.69
N THR A 76 20.85 2.41 1.12
CA THR A 76 22.14 1.93 1.64
C THR A 76 22.42 2.39 3.07
N VAL A 77 22.03 3.62 3.45
CA VAL A 77 22.19 4.10 4.83
C VAL A 77 21.12 3.48 5.74
N TRP A 78 19.90 3.30 5.24
CA TRP A 78 18.83 2.60 5.94
C TRP A 78 19.25 1.18 6.33
N ILE A 79 19.79 0.41 5.37
CA ILE A 79 20.32 -0.94 5.60
C ILE A 79 21.37 -0.91 6.71
N LYS A 80 22.38 -0.05 6.59
CA LYS A 80 23.48 0.03 7.57
C LYS A 80 23.02 0.31 8.99
N ARG A 81 21.90 1.03 9.17
CA ARG A 81 21.41 1.41 10.50
C ARG A 81 20.41 0.42 11.08
N TYR A 82 19.52 -0.11 10.24
CA TYR A 82 18.30 -0.78 10.69
C TYR A 82 18.20 -2.25 10.24
N ASP A 83 18.91 -2.65 9.19
CA ASP A 83 18.74 -3.98 8.57
C ASP A 83 20.00 -4.87 8.63
N ALA A 84 21.20 -4.28 8.58
CA ALA A 84 22.44 -5.01 8.72
C ALA A 84 22.55 -5.63 10.13
N LEU A 85 22.90 -6.91 10.20
CA LEU A 85 23.14 -7.62 11.46
C LEU A 85 24.47 -7.18 12.08
N LYS A 86 24.45 -6.91 13.38
CA LYS A 86 25.63 -6.71 14.23
C LYS A 86 25.96 -8.03 14.93
N PRO A 87 27.20 -8.22 15.42
CA PRO A 87 27.55 -9.40 16.22
C PRO A 87 26.62 -9.62 17.43
N SER A 88 26.18 -8.55 18.07
CA SER A 88 25.21 -8.61 19.18
C SER A 88 23.83 -9.12 18.75
N ASP A 89 23.41 -8.85 17.50
CA ASP A 89 22.15 -9.35 16.97
C ASP A 89 22.18 -10.86 16.83
N ILE A 90 23.31 -11.44 16.39
CA ILE A 90 23.46 -12.89 16.23
C ILE A 90 23.25 -13.61 17.58
N VAL A 91 23.85 -13.10 18.65
CA VAL A 91 23.69 -13.64 20.00
C VAL A 91 22.23 -13.50 20.48
N ALA A 92 21.58 -12.37 20.19
CA ALA A 92 20.18 -12.15 20.55
C ALA A 92 19.24 -13.09 19.80
N ILE A 93 19.47 -13.32 18.50
CA ILE A 93 18.71 -14.28 17.68
C ILE A 93 18.86 -15.69 18.25
N GLN A 94 20.08 -16.11 18.60
CA GLN A 94 20.30 -17.44 19.19
C GLN A 94 19.51 -17.62 20.50
N ARG A 95 19.55 -16.62 21.39
CA ARG A 95 18.77 -16.63 22.64
C ARG A 95 17.26 -16.67 22.38
N GLN A 96 16.78 -15.96 21.36
CA GLN A 96 15.38 -15.99 20.96
C GLN A 96 15.00 -17.41 20.51
N ILE A 97 15.78 -18.03 19.62
CA ILE A 97 15.58 -19.41 19.15
C ILE A 97 15.55 -20.41 20.31
N ASP A 98 16.46 -20.26 21.27
CA ASP A 98 16.51 -21.10 22.47
C ASP A 98 15.31 -20.90 23.40
N SER A 99 14.61 -19.77 23.28
CA SER A 99 13.41 -19.48 24.05
C SER A 99 12.09 -19.81 23.34
N LEU A 100 12.13 -20.23 22.07
CA LEU A 100 10.92 -20.59 21.35
C LEU A 100 10.27 -21.82 22.00
N PRO A 101 8.96 -21.81 22.27
CA PRO A 101 8.24 -22.95 22.85
C PRO A 101 8.26 -24.19 21.95
N ARG A 102 8.40 -23.98 20.63
CA ARG A 102 8.60 -25.01 19.62
C ARG A 102 9.47 -24.47 18.49
N ARG A 103 10.15 -25.37 17.77
CA ARG A 103 10.98 -25.03 16.61
C ARG A 103 10.35 -25.61 15.35
N PRO A 104 9.49 -24.86 14.64
CA PRO A 104 8.90 -25.34 13.40
C PRO A 104 10.00 -25.63 12.38
N ARG A 105 9.99 -26.83 11.79
CA ARG A 105 10.93 -27.16 10.71
C ARG A 105 10.47 -26.48 9.42
N ILE A 106 11.36 -25.73 8.78
CA ILE A 106 11.08 -25.03 7.51
C ILE A 106 11.82 -25.74 6.37
N SER A 107 11.08 -26.29 5.42
CA SER A 107 11.62 -26.84 4.18
C SER A 107 11.72 -25.75 3.12
N VAL A 108 12.93 -25.37 2.74
CA VAL A 108 13.19 -24.44 1.65
C VAL A 108 13.18 -25.22 0.34
N VAL A 109 12.23 -24.92 -0.54
CA VAL A 109 12.00 -25.63 -1.80
C VAL A 109 12.57 -24.81 -2.96
N VAL A 110 13.41 -25.44 -3.77
CA VAL A 110 14.13 -24.78 -4.87
C VAL A 110 14.11 -25.61 -6.16
N PRO A 111 13.45 -25.14 -7.24
CA PRO A 111 13.61 -25.70 -8.58
C PRO A 111 14.92 -25.20 -9.22
N VAL A 112 15.70 -26.09 -9.82
CA VAL A 112 16.97 -25.76 -10.49
C VAL A 112 16.93 -26.19 -11.96
N TYR A 113 17.29 -25.29 -12.86
CA TYR A 113 17.56 -25.65 -14.25
C TYR A 113 18.65 -24.75 -14.84
N ASN A 114 19.78 -25.36 -15.22
CA ASN A 114 20.88 -24.68 -15.91
C ASN A 114 21.41 -23.40 -15.24
N ALA A 115 21.29 -23.35 -13.90
CA ALA A 115 21.70 -22.22 -13.07
C ALA A 115 23.19 -21.87 -13.25
N ASP A 116 23.52 -20.58 -13.11
CA ASP A 116 24.92 -20.16 -13.00
C ASP A 116 25.57 -20.74 -11.74
N GLU A 117 26.82 -21.22 -11.87
CA GLU A 117 27.54 -21.86 -10.77
C GLU A 117 27.64 -20.97 -9.53
N ARG A 118 27.97 -19.68 -9.71
CA ARG A 118 28.18 -18.74 -8.60
C ARG A 118 26.86 -18.39 -7.93
N HIS A 119 25.80 -18.26 -8.73
CA HIS A 119 24.48 -17.95 -8.18
C HIS A 119 23.89 -19.12 -7.40
N LEU A 120 23.98 -20.33 -7.95
CA LEU A 120 23.52 -21.54 -7.29
C LEU A 120 24.29 -21.80 -5.99
N ASP A 121 25.62 -21.76 -6.02
CA ASP A 121 26.46 -21.88 -4.81
C ASP A 121 26.12 -20.79 -3.78
N GLY A 122 25.97 -19.54 -4.22
CA GLY A 122 25.61 -18.44 -3.33
C GLY A 122 24.21 -18.59 -2.72
N MET A 123 23.24 -19.11 -3.46
CA MET A 123 21.88 -19.39 -2.96
C MET A 123 21.93 -20.48 -1.90
N ILE A 124 22.57 -21.63 -2.19
CA ILE A 124 22.71 -22.74 -1.24
C ILE A 124 23.42 -22.28 0.05
N ARG A 125 24.50 -21.51 -0.07
CA ARG A 125 25.20 -20.94 1.09
C ARG A 125 24.32 -20.01 1.91
N SER A 126 23.44 -19.21 1.28
CA SER A 126 22.53 -18.33 2.01
C SER A 126 21.53 -19.07 2.90
N VAL A 127 21.15 -20.29 2.50
CA VAL A 127 20.34 -21.20 3.33
C VAL A 127 21.20 -21.88 4.40
N ARG A 128 22.40 -22.35 4.04
CA ARG A 128 23.34 -22.97 5.00
C ARG A 128 23.76 -22.03 6.13
N ASP A 129 23.91 -20.74 5.83
CA ASP A 129 24.38 -19.69 6.75
C ASP A 129 23.26 -19.13 7.66
N GLN A 130 22.04 -19.67 7.56
CA GLN A 130 20.93 -19.30 8.44
C GLN A 130 21.28 -19.59 9.90
N ILE A 131 20.95 -18.65 10.79
CA ILE A 131 21.17 -18.80 12.23
C ILE A 131 20.16 -19.81 12.83
N TYR A 132 18.95 -19.86 12.27
CA TYR A 132 17.96 -20.87 12.65
C TYR A 132 18.45 -22.26 12.25
N PRO A 133 18.44 -23.27 13.14
CA PRO A 133 19.01 -24.58 12.84
C PRO A 133 18.02 -25.57 12.19
N ASP A 134 16.72 -25.43 12.47
CA ASP A 134 15.68 -26.39 12.09
C ASP A 134 15.13 -26.13 10.68
N TRP A 135 15.98 -26.28 9.68
CA TRP A 135 15.62 -26.20 8.26
C TRP A 135 16.13 -27.40 7.48
N GLU A 136 15.55 -27.59 6.31
CA GLU A 136 16.10 -28.44 5.25
C GLU A 136 15.98 -27.73 3.91
N LEU A 137 16.86 -28.07 2.97
CA LEU A 137 16.90 -27.50 1.63
C LEU A 137 16.56 -28.60 0.64
N CYS A 138 15.38 -28.53 0.05
CA CYS A 138 14.83 -29.49 -0.89
C CYS A 138 15.00 -28.95 -2.31
N ILE A 139 15.89 -29.56 -3.08
CA ILE A 139 16.24 -29.12 -4.42
C ILE A 139 15.77 -30.16 -5.45
N ALA A 140 15.11 -29.69 -6.50
CA ALA A 140 14.84 -30.50 -7.68
C ALA A 140 15.62 -29.96 -8.87
N ASP A 141 16.61 -30.73 -9.33
CA ASP A 141 17.29 -30.45 -10.60
C ASP A 141 16.41 -30.95 -11.76
N ASP A 142 15.90 -30.02 -12.56
CA ASP A 142 14.94 -30.25 -13.65
C ASP A 142 15.64 -30.64 -14.95
N ALA A 143 16.44 -31.71 -14.88
CA ALA A 143 17.27 -32.21 -15.98
C ALA A 143 18.22 -31.15 -16.56
N SER A 144 19.01 -30.48 -15.70
CA SER A 144 20.02 -29.52 -16.16
C SER A 144 21.01 -30.15 -17.13
N THR A 145 21.24 -29.47 -18.25
CA THR A 145 22.18 -29.90 -19.29
C THR A 145 23.62 -29.42 -19.02
N LYS A 146 23.80 -28.43 -18.14
CA LYS A 146 25.11 -27.91 -17.76
C LYS A 146 25.75 -28.80 -16.67
N PRO A 147 26.90 -29.46 -16.93
CA PRO A 147 27.48 -30.43 -16.00
C PRO A 147 27.84 -29.87 -14.62
N HIS A 148 28.20 -28.58 -14.54
CA HIS A 148 28.58 -27.95 -13.28
C HIS A 148 27.43 -27.88 -12.26
N VAL A 149 26.17 -27.86 -12.72
CA VAL A 149 25.01 -27.80 -11.82
C VAL A 149 24.99 -29.01 -10.90
N ARG A 150 25.12 -30.21 -11.48
CA ARG A 150 25.17 -31.46 -10.72
C ARG A 150 26.34 -31.50 -9.75
N LEU A 151 27.53 -31.06 -10.18
CA LEU A 151 28.72 -31.01 -9.34
C LEU A 151 28.55 -30.10 -8.11
N VAL A 152 27.93 -28.91 -8.30
CA VAL A 152 27.60 -28.02 -7.18
C VAL A 152 26.62 -28.68 -6.23
N LEU A 153 25.54 -29.25 -6.74
CA LEU A 153 24.50 -29.90 -5.93
C LEU A 153 25.06 -31.07 -5.10
N GLU A 154 25.83 -31.97 -5.72
CA GLU A 154 26.48 -33.11 -5.04
C GLU A 154 27.47 -32.64 -3.97
N ARG A 155 28.29 -31.62 -4.27
CA ARG A 155 29.23 -31.05 -3.30
C ARG A 155 28.52 -30.54 -2.05
N HIS A 156 27.37 -29.89 -2.21
CA HIS A 156 26.62 -29.34 -1.10
C HIS A 156 25.84 -30.39 -0.32
N SER A 157 25.16 -31.34 -1.00
CA SER A 157 24.39 -32.39 -0.33
C SER A 157 25.27 -33.39 0.43
N GLN A 158 26.49 -33.66 -0.04
CA GLN A 158 27.45 -34.47 0.71
C GLN A 158 28.02 -33.76 1.94
N ALA A 159 28.02 -32.42 1.95
CA ALA A 159 28.59 -31.62 3.03
C ALA A 159 27.58 -31.25 4.13
N ASP A 160 26.28 -31.42 3.91
CA ASP A 160 25.22 -31.11 4.86
C ASP A 160 23.98 -31.97 4.56
N GLU A 161 23.68 -32.93 5.44
CA GLU A 161 22.59 -33.90 5.26
C GLU A 161 21.19 -33.26 5.19
N ARG A 162 21.06 -32.00 5.62
CA ARG A 162 19.82 -31.22 5.50
C ARG A 162 19.53 -30.80 4.05
N ILE A 163 20.51 -30.93 3.15
CA ILE A 163 20.37 -30.59 1.73
C ILE A 163 20.02 -31.86 0.96
N LYS A 164 18.77 -31.93 0.52
CA LYS A 164 18.18 -33.04 -0.23
C LYS A 164 18.06 -32.66 -1.69
N VAL A 165 18.47 -33.54 -2.59
CA VAL A 165 18.44 -33.29 -4.04
C VAL A 165 17.74 -34.44 -4.74
N VAL A 166 16.78 -34.13 -5.61
CA VAL A 166 16.22 -35.05 -6.60
C VAL A 166 16.64 -34.61 -7.99
N TYR A 167 17.09 -35.56 -8.80
CA TYR A 167 17.46 -35.32 -10.20
C TYR A 167 16.35 -35.86 -11.09
N ARG A 168 15.63 -34.96 -11.77
CA ARG A 168 14.57 -35.34 -12.69
C ARG A 168 15.19 -35.81 -14.01
N GLU A 169 14.60 -36.86 -14.59
CA GLU A 169 15.05 -37.42 -15.88
C GLU A 169 14.59 -36.56 -17.06
N VAL A 170 13.47 -35.85 -16.90
CA VAL A 170 12.84 -35.03 -17.94
C VAL A 170 12.59 -33.63 -17.40
N ASN A 171 12.94 -32.63 -18.22
CA ASN A 171 12.63 -31.23 -17.93
C ASN A 171 11.11 -31.03 -17.95
N GLY A 172 10.53 -30.74 -16.77
CA GLY A 172 9.10 -30.48 -16.60
C GLY A 172 8.79 -29.03 -16.25
N HIS A 173 9.76 -28.14 -16.40
CA HIS A 173 9.70 -26.73 -16.07
C HIS A 173 9.43 -26.47 -14.58
N ILE A 174 9.30 -25.18 -14.24
CA ILE A 174 9.31 -24.69 -12.86
C ILE A 174 8.23 -25.35 -11.98
N SER A 175 7.01 -25.53 -12.47
CA SER A 175 5.91 -26.11 -11.68
C SER A 175 6.18 -27.56 -11.28
N ALA A 176 6.60 -28.40 -12.24
CA ALA A 176 6.88 -29.80 -11.97
C ALA A 176 8.14 -29.96 -11.11
N ALA A 177 9.19 -29.18 -11.38
CA ALA A 177 10.41 -29.16 -10.58
C ALA A 177 10.12 -28.77 -9.12
N THR A 178 9.39 -27.69 -8.89
CA THR A 178 9.00 -27.26 -7.54
C THR A 178 8.17 -28.33 -6.84
N ASN A 179 7.24 -29.00 -7.53
CA ASN A 179 6.49 -30.11 -6.94
C ASN A 179 7.39 -31.29 -6.53
N SER A 180 8.38 -31.68 -7.34
CA SER A 180 9.36 -32.71 -6.94
C SER A 180 10.19 -32.29 -5.73
N ALA A 181 10.50 -31.00 -5.60
CA ALA A 181 11.17 -30.48 -4.40
C ALA A 181 10.22 -30.45 -3.18
N ILE A 182 8.93 -30.17 -3.36
CA ILE A 182 7.89 -30.29 -2.31
C ILE A 182 7.76 -31.74 -1.83
N GLU A 183 7.89 -32.74 -2.70
CA GLU A 183 7.84 -34.16 -2.32
C GLU A 183 8.99 -34.57 -1.38
N LEU A 184 10.15 -33.90 -1.47
CA LEU A 184 11.27 -34.10 -0.53
C LEU A 184 11.03 -33.45 0.85
N ALA A 185 10.06 -32.53 0.94
CA ALA A 185 9.83 -31.71 2.12
C ALA A 185 9.13 -32.49 3.24
N THR A 186 9.75 -32.46 4.42
CA THR A 186 9.31 -33.05 5.69
C THR A 186 9.02 -32.01 6.76
N GLY A 187 9.33 -30.73 6.50
CA GLY A 187 9.05 -29.62 7.40
C GLY A 187 7.56 -29.37 7.60
N GLU A 188 7.24 -28.68 8.69
CA GLU A 188 5.87 -28.22 8.99
C GLU A 188 5.45 -27.10 8.02
N PHE A 189 6.43 -26.34 7.54
CA PHE A 189 6.25 -25.23 6.60
C PHE A 189 7.16 -25.38 5.39
N ILE A 190 6.68 -24.93 4.24
CA ILE A 190 7.40 -24.85 2.96
C ILE A 190 7.66 -23.39 2.65
N ALA A 191 8.93 -23.04 2.46
CA ALA A 191 9.37 -21.72 2.01
C ALA A 191 9.85 -21.80 0.57
N LEU A 192 9.34 -20.91 -0.29
CA LEU A 192 9.69 -20.88 -1.71
C LEU A 192 10.91 -19.97 -1.96
N LEU A 193 11.88 -20.46 -2.74
CA LEU A 193 13.12 -19.74 -3.06
C LEU A 193 13.59 -20.07 -4.49
N ASP A 194 13.93 -19.02 -5.26
CA ASP A 194 14.55 -19.20 -6.57
C ASP A 194 16.03 -19.55 -6.46
N HIS A 195 16.53 -20.39 -7.37
CA HIS A 195 17.91 -20.89 -7.35
C HIS A 195 19.00 -19.82 -7.57
N GLU A 196 18.60 -18.60 -7.91
CA GLU A 196 19.48 -17.45 -8.11
C GLU A 196 19.40 -16.44 -6.96
N ASP A 197 18.45 -16.57 -6.04
CA ASP A 197 18.16 -15.53 -5.04
C ASP A 197 18.81 -15.83 -3.68
N LEU A 198 18.62 -14.91 -2.74
CA LEU A 198 19.35 -14.89 -1.48
C LEU A 198 18.43 -14.68 -0.28
N LEU A 199 18.69 -15.43 0.78
CA LEU A 199 18.11 -15.17 2.09
C LEU A 199 19.13 -14.44 2.99
N PRO A 200 18.74 -13.39 3.73
CA PRO A 200 19.56 -12.88 4.83
C PRO A 200 19.62 -13.91 5.96
N ARG A 201 20.73 -13.94 6.70
CA ARG A 201 21.04 -14.98 7.72
C ARG A 201 20.01 -15.15 8.86
N HIS A 202 19.12 -14.17 9.02
CA HIS A 202 18.08 -14.16 10.06
C HIS A 202 16.69 -14.48 9.50
N ALA A 203 16.55 -14.77 8.20
CA ALA A 203 15.27 -14.99 7.55
C ALA A 203 14.45 -16.11 8.22
N LEU A 204 15.03 -17.31 8.33
CA LEU A 204 14.31 -18.45 8.86
C LEU A 204 14.00 -18.32 10.37
N SER A 205 14.85 -17.62 11.14
CA SER A 205 14.55 -17.34 12.56
C SER A 205 13.40 -16.36 12.72
N THR A 206 13.31 -15.34 11.85
CA THR A 206 12.20 -14.38 11.85
C THR A 206 10.90 -15.07 11.44
N VAL A 207 10.94 -15.94 10.43
CA VAL A 207 9.79 -16.76 10.00
C VAL A 207 9.34 -17.69 11.13
N ALA A 208 10.27 -18.40 11.78
CA ALA A 208 9.94 -19.30 12.89
C ALA A 208 9.28 -18.57 14.08
N ASP A 209 9.77 -17.38 14.44
CA ASP A 209 9.14 -16.54 15.46
C ASP A 209 7.73 -16.10 15.06
N ALA A 210 7.53 -15.70 13.79
CA ALA A 210 6.20 -15.34 13.28
C ALA A 210 5.21 -16.52 13.33
N ILE A 211 5.66 -17.73 12.95
CA ILE A 211 4.88 -18.98 13.04
C ILE A 211 4.48 -19.28 14.49
N VAL A 212 5.42 -19.14 15.43
CA VAL A 212 5.17 -19.40 16.85
C VAL A 212 4.18 -18.39 17.44
N ARG A 213 4.27 -17.11 17.04
CA ARG A 213 3.34 -16.06 17.49
C ARG A 213 1.95 -16.20 16.88
N ASN A 214 1.82 -16.87 15.73
CA ASN A 214 0.57 -17.03 14.99
C ASN A 214 0.33 -18.51 14.64
N PRO A 215 0.03 -19.36 15.64
CA PRO A 215 -0.08 -20.81 15.44
C PRO A 215 -1.21 -21.23 14.49
N GLU A 216 -2.24 -20.38 14.34
CA GLU A 216 -3.37 -20.64 13.45
C GLU A 216 -3.08 -20.25 11.99
N ALA A 217 -2.01 -19.49 11.71
CA ALA A 217 -1.71 -19.01 10.37
C ALA A 217 -1.07 -20.10 9.49
N ASP A 218 -1.61 -20.29 8.29
CA ASP A 218 -1.05 -21.21 7.30
C ASP A 218 -0.19 -20.48 6.24
N ILE A 219 -0.23 -19.15 6.17
CA ILE A 219 0.44 -18.37 5.12
C ILE A 219 1.19 -17.20 5.76
N PHE A 220 2.48 -17.08 5.41
CA PHE A 220 3.35 -15.99 5.79
C PHE A 220 4.06 -15.44 4.55
N TYR A 221 4.31 -14.14 4.52
CA TYR A 221 5.11 -13.51 3.47
C TYR A 221 5.93 -12.36 4.02
N SER A 222 7.07 -12.07 3.39
CA SER A 222 7.98 -11.01 3.83
C SER A 222 8.11 -9.87 2.84
N ASP A 223 8.65 -8.73 3.32
CA ASP A 223 9.20 -7.71 2.43
C ASP A 223 10.40 -8.27 1.63
N GLU A 224 10.68 -7.65 0.49
CA GLU A 224 11.78 -8.03 -0.41
C GLU A 224 12.53 -6.79 -0.94
N ASP A 225 13.76 -7.00 -1.39
CA ASP A 225 14.47 -6.03 -2.20
C ASP A 225 15.26 -6.71 -3.32
N LYS A 226 16.00 -5.91 -4.10
CA LYS A 226 16.83 -6.40 -5.18
C LYS A 226 18.29 -6.25 -4.84
N VAL A 227 19.12 -7.16 -5.35
CA VAL A 227 20.58 -7.08 -5.23
C VAL A 227 21.21 -7.14 -6.62
N ASP A 228 22.14 -6.21 -6.87
CA ASP A 228 22.89 -6.17 -8.12
C ASP A 228 24.08 -7.14 -8.14
N GLN A 229 24.76 -7.25 -9.27
CA GLN A 229 25.94 -8.10 -9.46
C GLN A 229 27.12 -7.77 -8.54
N ARG A 230 27.10 -6.62 -7.85
CA ARG A 230 28.12 -6.21 -6.88
C ARG A 230 27.69 -6.47 -5.44
N GLY A 231 26.55 -7.12 -5.23
CA GLY A 231 25.98 -7.34 -3.90
C GLY A 231 25.33 -6.09 -3.30
N LYS A 232 25.12 -5.02 -4.08
CA LYS A 232 24.48 -3.80 -3.58
C LYS A 232 22.97 -3.96 -3.67
N ARG A 233 22.31 -3.79 -2.52
CA ARG A 233 20.86 -3.83 -2.38
C ARG A 233 20.17 -2.51 -2.77
N TYR A 234 19.01 -2.59 -3.41
CA TYR A 234 18.22 -1.45 -3.92
C TYR A 234 16.73 -1.80 -4.14
N GLU A 235 15.90 -0.77 -4.33
CA GLU A 235 14.47 -0.88 -4.67
C GLU A 235 13.67 -1.81 -3.73
N PRO A 236 13.58 -1.47 -2.42
CA PRO A 236 12.81 -2.27 -1.48
C PRO A 236 11.31 -2.20 -1.78
N TYR A 237 10.66 -3.37 -1.79
CA TYR A 237 9.22 -3.48 -1.72
C TYR A 237 8.80 -3.76 -0.28
N PHE A 238 8.34 -2.70 0.38
CA PHE A 238 7.70 -2.74 1.67
C PHE A 238 6.20 -2.93 1.48
N LYS A 239 5.76 -4.17 1.67
CA LYS A 239 4.42 -4.66 1.37
C LYS A 239 3.44 -4.23 2.45
N PRO A 240 2.13 -4.13 2.13
CA PRO A 240 1.11 -4.02 3.15
C PRO A 240 0.92 -5.36 3.87
N ASP A 241 0.21 -5.33 4.99
CA ASP A 241 -0.47 -6.53 5.52
C ASP A 241 -1.53 -7.01 4.52
N TRP A 242 -2.21 -8.12 4.84
CA TRP A 242 -3.13 -8.80 3.92
C TRP A 242 -4.11 -7.84 3.23
N ASN A 243 -3.96 -7.73 1.92
CA ASN A 243 -4.74 -6.87 1.03
C ASN A 243 -5.24 -7.71 -0.14
N GLN A 244 -6.54 -8.01 -0.15
CA GLN A 244 -7.11 -8.94 -1.12
C GLN A 244 -7.27 -8.29 -2.49
N GLU A 245 -7.77 -7.05 -2.57
CA GLU A 245 -7.93 -6.40 -3.88
C GLU A 245 -6.58 -6.14 -4.55
N LEU A 246 -5.54 -5.79 -3.76
CA LEU A 246 -4.19 -5.65 -4.31
C LEU A 246 -3.65 -6.99 -4.81
N LEU A 247 -3.98 -8.11 -4.14
CA LEU A 247 -3.56 -9.44 -4.58
C LEU A 247 -4.15 -9.74 -5.95
N TYR A 248 -5.42 -9.40 -6.19
CA TYR A 248 -6.07 -9.58 -7.49
C TYR A 248 -5.43 -8.72 -8.59
N GLY A 249 -4.83 -7.58 -8.24
CA GLY A 249 -4.03 -6.79 -9.16
C GLY A 249 -2.65 -7.39 -9.44
N GLN A 250 -1.99 -7.95 -8.42
CA GLN A 250 -0.62 -8.43 -8.50
C GLN A 250 -0.25 -9.46 -7.42
N ASN A 251 0.66 -10.38 -7.74
CA ASN A 251 1.26 -11.26 -6.73
C ASN A 251 2.31 -10.52 -5.88
N TYR A 252 1.88 -9.80 -4.85
CA TYR A 252 2.82 -9.20 -3.89
C TYR A 252 3.28 -10.18 -2.80
N ILE A 253 2.64 -11.34 -2.62
CA ILE A 253 3.10 -12.38 -1.69
C ILE A 253 4.50 -12.84 -2.13
N SER A 254 4.62 -13.28 -3.40
CA SER A 254 5.90 -13.55 -4.06
C SER A 254 6.81 -14.45 -3.21
N HIS A 255 8.12 -14.30 -3.38
CA HIS A 255 9.15 -14.85 -2.51
C HIS A 255 9.59 -13.76 -1.49
N LEU A 256 9.78 -14.04 -0.20
CA LEU A 256 9.68 -15.32 0.49
C LEU A 256 8.24 -15.59 0.96
N GLY A 257 7.49 -16.35 0.17
CA GLY A 257 6.21 -16.94 0.58
C GLY A 257 6.47 -18.24 1.37
N VAL A 258 5.86 -18.35 2.54
CA VAL A 258 5.96 -19.51 3.42
C VAL A 258 4.57 -20.02 3.73
N TYR A 259 4.34 -21.30 3.49
CA TYR A 259 3.03 -21.94 3.59
C TYR A 259 3.12 -23.16 4.47
N SER A 260 2.07 -23.47 5.23
CA SER A 260 2.03 -24.73 5.96
C SER A 260 2.05 -25.89 4.96
N SER A 261 2.84 -26.93 5.26
CA SER A 261 2.95 -28.10 4.39
C SER A 261 1.60 -28.79 4.20
N ARG A 262 0.73 -28.73 5.22
CA ARG A 262 -0.65 -29.23 5.16
C ARG A 262 -1.46 -28.47 4.09
N LEU A 263 -1.41 -27.14 4.10
CA LEU A 263 -2.12 -26.31 3.14
C LEU A 263 -1.67 -26.63 1.70
N ILE A 264 -0.36 -26.61 1.44
CA ILE A 264 0.20 -26.92 0.12
C ILE A 264 -0.23 -28.31 -0.38
N LYS A 265 -0.19 -29.32 0.49
CA LYS A 265 -0.64 -30.68 0.16
C LYS A 265 -2.15 -30.75 -0.13
N SER A 266 -2.97 -30.03 0.64
CA SER A 266 -4.43 -30.01 0.44
C SER A 266 -4.87 -29.40 -0.90
N ILE A 267 -4.08 -28.47 -1.44
CA ILE A 267 -4.34 -27.83 -2.73
C ILE A 267 -3.57 -28.46 -3.90
N GLY A 268 -2.84 -29.56 -3.66
CA GLY A 268 -2.14 -30.32 -4.70
C GLY A 268 -0.84 -29.69 -5.22
N GLY A 269 -0.21 -28.76 -4.48
CA GLY A 269 1.02 -28.09 -4.92
C GLY A 269 0.80 -27.08 -6.06
N LEU A 270 1.80 -26.94 -6.92
CA LEU A 270 1.77 -26.06 -8.09
C LEU A 270 1.07 -26.74 -9.26
N ARG A 271 0.22 -26.02 -9.98
CA ARG A 271 -0.45 -26.54 -11.18
C ARG A 271 0.47 -26.43 -12.40
N LEU A 272 0.56 -27.50 -13.18
CA LEU A 272 1.23 -27.48 -14.48
C LEU A 272 0.48 -26.58 -15.46
N GLY A 273 1.20 -25.94 -16.38
CA GLY A 273 0.65 -25.02 -17.36
C GLY A 273 0.56 -23.56 -16.87
N TYR A 274 0.93 -23.28 -15.61
CA TYR A 274 0.96 -21.93 -15.05
C TYR A 274 2.38 -21.34 -14.99
N GLU A 275 3.31 -21.90 -15.75
CA GLU A 275 4.70 -21.46 -15.75
C GLU A 275 4.82 -19.96 -16.09
N GLY A 276 5.60 -19.23 -15.30
CA GLY A 276 5.73 -17.77 -15.35
C GLY A 276 4.78 -17.04 -14.39
N SER A 277 3.76 -17.71 -13.83
CA SER A 277 2.89 -17.16 -12.78
C SER A 277 2.39 -18.24 -11.81
N GLN A 278 3.14 -19.34 -11.70
CA GLN A 278 2.80 -20.50 -10.88
C GLN A 278 2.69 -20.15 -9.39
N ASP A 279 3.50 -19.18 -8.92
CA ASP A 279 3.46 -18.73 -7.53
C ASP A 279 2.21 -17.88 -7.25
N TYR A 280 1.70 -17.17 -8.28
CA TYR A 280 0.47 -16.40 -8.15
C TYR A 280 -0.74 -17.33 -8.13
N ASP A 281 -0.78 -18.33 -9.00
CA ASP A 281 -1.77 -19.40 -8.97
C ASP A 281 -1.80 -20.11 -7.61
N LEU A 282 -0.63 -20.46 -7.08
CA LEU A 282 -0.51 -21.09 -5.77
C LEU A 282 -1.03 -20.16 -4.66
N ALA A 283 -0.61 -18.89 -4.65
CA ALA A 283 -1.04 -17.92 -3.65
C ALA A 283 -2.56 -17.73 -3.65
N LEU A 284 -3.18 -17.55 -4.83
CA LEU A 284 -4.63 -17.41 -4.98
C LEU A 284 -5.37 -18.61 -4.38
N ARG A 285 -5.01 -19.84 -4.77
CA ARG A 285 -5.63 -21.07 -4.23
C ARG A 285 -5.40 -21.24 -2.73
N ALA A 286 -4.19 -20.94 -2.26
CA ALA A 286 -3.84 -21.02 -0.84
C ALA A 286 -4.69 -20.06 0.00
N THR A 287 -4.94 -18.84 -0.48
CA THR A 287 -5.72 -17.83 0.25
C THR A 287 -7.19 -18.21 0.45
N VAL A 288 -7.74 -19.07 -0.40
CA VAL A 288 -9.11 -19.61 -0.25
C VAL A 288 -9.13 -20.83 0.67
N ALA A 289 -8.08 -21.65 0.62
CA ALA A 289 -8.00 -22.89 1.38
C ALA A 289 -7.55 -22.69 2.85
N THR A 290 -6.87 -21.58 3.16
CA THR A 290 -6.50 -21.24 4.55
C THR A 290 -7.73 -20.91 5.39
N THR A 291 -7.70 -21.33 6.66
CA THR A 291 -8.72 -20.96 7.66
C THR A 291 -8.21 -19.94 8.68
N GLY A 292 -6.88 -19.82 8.79
CA GLY A 292 -6.23 -18.84 9.65
C GLY A 292 -5.87 -17.54 8.95
N PRO A 293 -5.35 -16.56 9.71
CA PRO A 293 -4.94 -15.29 9.16
C PRO A 293 -3.72 -15.45 8.24
N ILE A 294 -3.61 -14.56 7.27
CA ILE A 294 -2.43 -14.43 6.41
C ILE A 294 -1.52 -13.38 7.04
N ILE A 295 -0.27 -13.75 7.34
CA ILE A 295 0.64 -12.95 8.15
C ILE A 295 1.74 -12.31 7.30
N HIS A 296 1.81 -11.00 7.35
CA HIS A 296 2.93 -10.25 6.82
C HIS A 296 4.04 -10.13 7.85
N ILE A 297 5.28 -10.36 7.42
CA ILE A 297 6.50 -10.16 8.19
C ILE A 297 7.21 -8.93 7.60
N PRO A 298 7.09 -7.72 8.22
CA PRO A 298 7.57 -6.45 7.67
C PRO A 298 9.10 -6.28 7.83
N HIS A 299 9.85 -7.27 7.37
CA HIS A 299 11.30 -7.32 7.30
C HIS A 299 11.73 -7.83 5.93
N ILE A 300 12.84 -7.30 5.42
CA ILE A 300 13.40 -7.77 4.15
C ILE A 300 14.03 -9.13 4.39
N LEU A 301 13.30 -10.21 4.08
CA LEU A 301 13.77 -11.58 4.25
C LEU A 301 14.08 -12.27 2.91
N TYR A 302 14.01 -11.52 1.81
CA TYR A 302 14.29 -12.00 0.47
C TYR A 302 15.06 -10.95 -0.34
N HIS A 303 16.12 -11.38 -1.02
CA HIS A 303 16.91 -10.54 -1.91
C HIS A 303 16.89 -11.14 -3.32
N ARG A 304 16.15 -10.50 -4.23
CA ARG A 304 16.09 -10.89 -5.63
C ARG A 304 17.35 -10.48 -6.37
N ARG A 305 18.11 -11.43 -6.92
CA ARG A 305 19.26 -11.14 -7.77
C ARG A 305 18.77 -10.75 -9.16
N LEU A 306 19.24 -9.61 -9.67
CA LEU A 306 19.03 -9.22 -11.06
C LEU A 306 20.29 -9.48 -11.89
N ILE A 307 20.19 -10.41 -12.84
CA ILE A 307 21.31 -10.81 -13.70
C ILE A 307 21.27 -10.00 -15.00
N ARG A 308 22.40 -9.37 -15.38
CA ARG A 308 22.53 -8.75 -16.71
C ARG A 308 22.61 -9.84 -17.77
N GLY A 309 21.73 -9.78 -18.77
CA GLY A 309 21.74 -10.68 -19.92
C GLY A 309 20.88 -11.95 -19.75
N VAL A 310 20.56 -12.35 -18.52
CA VAL A 310 19.55 -13.37 -18.20
C VAL A 310 18.56 -12.73 -17.25
N ARG A 311 17.51 -12.11 -17.80
CA ARG A 311 16.42 -11.56 -16.99
C ARG A 311 15.53 -12.75 -16.61
N THR A 312 15.57 -13.17 -15.34
CA THR A 312 14.71 -14.21 -14.68
C THR A 312 13.61 -14.77 -15.55
N PHE A 313 13.70 -16.04 -16.01
CA PHE A 313 12.69 -16.90 -16.71
C PHE A 313 11.64 -16.29 -17.67
N SER A 314 11.70 -15.00 -17.98
CA SER A 314 10.80 -14.28 -18.87
C SER A 314 11.59 -13.29 -19.73
N PRO A 315 12.38 -13.80 -20.70
CA PRO A 315 13.47 -13.05 -21.32
C PRO A 315 13.06 -12.24 -22.55
N THR A 316 11.81 -12.33 -23.00
CA THR A 316 11.30 -11.63 -24.19
C THR A 316 9.95 -10.97 -23.88
N PRO A 317 9.53 -9.94 -24.64
CA PRO A 317 8.16 -9.43 -24.59
C PRO A 317 7.13 -10.58 -24.62
N THR A 318 7.37 -11.60 -25.44
CA THR A 318 6.55 -12.81 -25.52
C THR A 318 6.49 -13.62 -24.22
N HIS A 319 7.58 -13.79 -23.46
CA HIS A 319 7.48 -14.50 -22.16
C HIS A 319 6.78 -13.65 -21.09
N LEU A 320 6.91 -12.32 -21.14
CA LEU A 320 6.20 -11.42 -20.22
C LEU A 320 4.69 -11.41 -20.52
N GLU A 321 4.32 -11.46 -21.80
CA GLU A 321 2.93 -11.65 -22.24
C GLU A 321 2.38 -13.02 -21.80
N VAL A 322 3.19 -14.08 -21.91
CA VAL A 322 2.80 -15.41 -21.42
C VAL A 322 2.62 -15.41 -19.90
N ALA A 323 3.53 -14.82 -19.13
CA ALA A 323 3.38 -14.71 -17.68
C ALA A 323 2.11 -13.92 -17.31
N THR A 324 1.90 -12.76 -17.94
CA THR A 324 0.73 -11.91 -17.65
C THR A 324 -0.58 -12.59 -18.05
N SER A 325 -0.64 -13.27 -19.20
CA SER A 325 -1.83 -14.03 -19.61
C SER A 325 -2.10 -15.21 -18.69
N THR A 326 -1.05 -15.87 -18.21
CA THR A 326 -1.15 -16.95 -17.23
C THR A 326 -1.63 -16.45 -15.86
N ALA A 327 -1.14 -15.29 -15.40
CA ALA A 327 -1.65 -14.61 -14.22
C ALA A 327 -3.14 -14.26 -14.34
N CYS A 328 -3.55 -13.69 -15.48
CA CYS A 328 -4.95 -13.38 -15.75
C CYS A 328 -5.82 -14.65 -15.72
N ARG A 329 -5.32 -15.75 -16.32
CA ARG A 329 -6.01 -17.04 -16.33
C ARG A 329 -6.14 -17.64 -14.93
N ALA A 330 -5.09 -17.59 -14.11
CA ALA A 330 -5.12 -18.03 -12.72
C ALA A 330 -6.15 -17.26 -11.91
N LEU A 331 -6.17 -15.93 -12.04
CA LEU A 331 -7.14 -15.07 -11.36
C LEU A 331 -8.57 -15.27 -11.85
N GLN A 332 -8.76 -15.42 -13.17
CA GLN A 332 -10.06 -15.70 -13.77
C GLN A 332 -10.65 -16.98 -13.19
N GLU A 333 -9.88 -18.07 -13.18
CA GLU A 333 -10.33 -19.35 -12.62
C GLU A 333 -10.59 -19.27 -11.11
N HIS A 334 -9.74 -18.55 -10.37
CA HIS A 334 -9.93 -18.30 -8.93
C HIS A 334 -11.27 -17.62 -8.64
N LEU A 335 -11.59 -16.55 -9.37
CA LEU A 335 -12.83 -15.80 -9.18
C LEU A 335 -14.05 -16.58 -9.69
N THR A 336 -13.94 -17.27 -10.82
CA THR A 336 -15.01 -18.15 -11.33
C THR A 336 -15.32 -19.29 -10.35
N ALA A 337 -14.30 -19.89 -9.71
CA ALA A 337 -14.49 -20.94 -8.71
C ALA A 337 -15.22 -20.45 -7.45
N ARG A 338 -15.17 -19.14 -7.16
CA ARG A 338 -15.93 -18.48 -6.09
C ARG A 338 -17.35 -18.07 -6.53
N GLY A 339 -17.75 -18.39 -7.75
CA GLY A 339 -19.05 -18.01 -8.31
C GLY A 339 -19.14 -16.55 -8.75
N GLU A 340 -18.00 -15.85 -8.84
CA GLU A 340 -17.98 -14.45 -9.27
C GLU A 340 -18.07 -14.36 -10.79
N ARG A 341 -18.96 -13.50 -11.29
CA ARG A 341 -19.12 -13.22 -12.73
C ARG A 341 -18.24 -12.05 -13.13
N VAL A 342 -17.05 -12.37 -13.62
CA VAL A 342 -16.00 -11.39 -13.93
C VAL A 342 -15.26 -11.77 -15.21
N THR A 343 -14.65 -10.78 -15.84
CA THR A 343 -13.63 -10.94 -16.87
C THR A 343 -12.32 -10.35 -16.37
N VAL A 344 -11.26 -11.14 -16.37
CA VAL A 344 -9.92 -10.67 -16.02
C VAL A 344 -9.17 -10.26 -17.28
N VAL A 345 -8.67 -9.02 -17.30
CA VAL A 345 -7.91 -8.47 -18.43
C VAL A 345 -6.51 -8.03 -17.98
N PRO A 346 -5.50 -8.16 -18.84
CA PRO A 346 -4.18 -7.61 -18.55
C PRO A 346 -4.22 -6.08 -18.57
N THR A 347 -3.41 -5.44 -17.73
CA THR A 347 -3.14 -3.99 -17.82
C THR A 347 -1.70 -3.74 -18.27
N SER A 348 -1.33 -2.48 -18.49
CA SER A 348 0.08 -2.13 -18.61
C SER A 348 0.83 -2.55 -17.34
N ASP A 349 2.12 -2.92 -17.50
CA ASP A 349 3.04 -3.22 -16.41
C ASP A 349 2.95 -4.58 -15.69
N ARG A 350 2.30 -5.58 -16.31
CA ARG A 350 2.23 -6.99 -15.83
C ARG A 350 1.26 -7.20 -14.65
N TYR A 351 0.23 -6.35 -14.56
CA TYR A 351 -0.85 -6.50 -13.59
C TYR A 351 -2.13 -7.03 -14.25
N CYS A 352 -3.07 -7.43 -13.40
CA CYS A 352 -4.40 -7.87 -13.80
C CYS A 352 -5.45 -6.83 -13.38
N ARG A 353 -6.47 -6.63 -14.21
CA ARG A 353 -7.69 -5.92 -13.83
C ARG A 353 -8.86 -6.89 -13.85
N VAL A 354 -9.62 -6.87 -12.77
CA VAL A 354 -10.90 -7.59 -12.66
C VAL A 354 -12.01 -6.67 -13.12
N VAL A 355 -12.63 -6.99 -14.25
CA VAL A 355 -13.83 -6.31 -14.76
C VAL A 355 -15.04 -7.13 -14.31
N ARG A 356 -15.88 -6.57 -13.46
CA ARG A 356 -17.06 -7.27 -12.93
C ARG A 356 -18.23 -7.09 -13.90
N GLU A 357 -19.06 -8.13 -14.03
CA GLU A 357 -20.30 -8.00 -14.81
C GLU A 357 -21.30 -7.08 -14.09
N GLU A 358 -22.22 -6.50 -14.85
CA GLU A 358 -23.33 -5.75 -14.26
C GLU A 358 -24.24 -6.70 -13.47
N PRO A 359 -24.66 -6.33 -12.25
CA PRO A 359 -25.67 -7.08 -11.53
C PRO A 359 -27.00 -7.01 -12.29
N PRO A 360 -27.85 -8.06 -12.21
CA PRO A 360 -29.16 -8.06 -12.87
C PRO A 360 -30.07 -6.94 -12.35
N ILE A 361 -29.87 -6.53 -11.10
CA ILE A 361 -30.56 -5.42 -10.45
C ILE A 361 -29.51 -4.54 -9.80
N TRP A 362 -29.42 -3.30 -10.25
CA TRP A 362 -28.56 -2.29 -9.63
C TRP A 362 -29.22 -1.77 -8.34
N PRO A 363 -28.50 -1.74 -7.20
CA PRO A 363 -29.03 -1.19 -5.96
C PRO A 363 -29.34 0.30 -6.14
N ARG A 364 -30.35 0.79 -5.43
CA ARG A 364 -30.65 2.22 -5.46
C ARG A 364 -29.55 2.97 -4.73
N VAL A 365 -28.96 3.96 -5.41
CA VAL A 365 -27.99 4.88 -4.82
C VAL A 365 -28.71 6.18 -4.46
N THR A 366 -28.55 6.65 -3.24
CA THR A 366 -28.92 8.01 -2.84
C THR A 366 -27.67 8.86 -2.73
N ALA A 367 -27.49 9.79 -3.65
CA ALA A 367 -26.45 10.82 -3.59
C ALA A 367 -26.88 11.94 -2.65
N VAL A 368 -26.01 12.30 -1.71
CA VAL A 368 -26.21 13.40 -0.77
C VAL A 368 -25.17 14.47 -1.07
N ILE A 369 -25.63 15.66 -1.44
CA ILE A 369 -24.79 16.79 -1.84
C ILE A 369 -25.05 17.96 -0.89
N PRO A 370 -24.19 18.18 0.13
CA PRO A 370 -24.29 19.35 0.98
C PRO A 370 -23.90 20.61 0.23
N THR A 371 -24.69 21.67 0.37
CA THR A 371 -24.44 22.93 -0.33
C THR A 371 -24.91 24.14 0.48
N ARG A 372 -24.29 25.28 0.18
CA ARG A 372 -24.76 26.61 0.58
C ARG A 372 -24.32 27.60 -0.48
N ASP A 373 -25.29 28.19 -1.17
CA ASP A 373 -25.07 29.17 -2.23
C ASP A 373 -24.11 28.67 -3.35
N HIS A 374 -23.53 29.58 -4.14
CA HIS A 374 -22.57 29.26 -5.21
C HIS A 374 -23.12 28.26 -6.25
N VAL A 375 -24.30 28.58 -6.78
CA VAL A 375 -25.05 27.71 -7.71
C VAL A 375 -24.21 27.18 -8.87
N ASP A 376 -23.23 27.93 -9.38
CA ASP A 376 -22.41 27.50 -10.51
C ASP A 376 -21.58 26.25 -10.21
N VAL A 377 -21.11 26.10 -8.97
CA VAL A 377 -20.36 24.92 -8.52
C VAL A 377 -21.30 23.72 -8.40
N LEU A 378 -22.42 23.92 -7.70
CA LEU A 378 -23.45 22.89 -7.53
C LEU A 378 -24.01 22.41 -8.88
N ARG A 379 -24.26 23.33 -9.80
CA ARG A 379 -24.85 23.04 -11.12
C ARG A 379 -23.97 22.10 -11.93
N GLU A 380 -22.65 22.30 -11.92
CA GLU A 380 -21.71 21.43 -12.64
C GLU A 380 -21.68 20.02 -12.04
N CYS A 381 -21.68 19.90 -10.70
CA CYS A 381 -21.77 18.61 -10.01
C CYS A 381 -23.10 17.91 -10.29
N PHE A 382 -24.22 18.63 -10.13
CA PHE A 382 -25.57 18.08 -10.30
C PHE A 382 -25.82 17.57 -11.72
N PHE A 383 -25.48 18.34 -12.76
CA PHE A 383 -25.65 17.88 -14.13
C PHE A 383 -24.63 16.81 -14.52
N GLY A 384 -23.42 16.85 -13.99
CA GLY A 384 -22.47 15.73 -14.12
C GLY A 384 -23.04 14.43 -13.56
N LEU A 385 -23.65 14.49 -12.38
CA LEU A 385 -24.26 13.35 -11.72
C LEU A 385 -25.52 12.86 -12.46
N THR A 386 -26.44 13.76 -12.84
CA THR A 386 -27.76 13.36 -13.36
C THR A 386 -27.81 13.18 -14.87
N LYS A 387 -26.87 13.77 -15.63
CA LYS A 387 -26.88 13.73 -17.10
C LYS A 387 -25.68 13.02 -17.70
N ARG A 388 -24.53 12.98 -17.01
CA ARG A 388 -23.28 12.39 -17.53
C ARG A 388 -22.84 11.12 -16.82
N THR A 389 -23.59 10.66 -15.82
CA THR A 389 -23.35 9.39 -15.13
C THR A 389 -24.30 8.33 -15.66
N ASP A 390 -23.75 7.21 -16.11
CA ASP A 390 -24.51 6.03 -16.52
C ASP A 390 -24.82 5.18 -15.27
N TYR A 391 -25.92 5.49 -14.59
CA TYR A 391 -26.42 4.69 -13.49
C TYR A 391 -27.96 4.65 -13.48
N PRO A 392 -28.59 3.47 -13.48
CA PRO A 392 -30.02 3.35 -13.76
C PRO A 392 -30.95 3.68 -12.58
N ASN A 393 -30.45 3.63 -11.34
CA ASN A 393 -31.29 3.73 -10.13
C ASN A 393 -30.73 4.75 -9.12
N LEU A 394 -30.86 6.03 -9.46
CA LEU A 394 -30.27 7.13 -8.72
C LEU A 394 -31.34 8.04 -8.09
N GLU A 395 -31.16 8.33 -6.81
CA GLU A 395 -31.83 9.40 -6.07
C GLU A 395 -30.80 10.47 -5.71
N VAL A 396 -31.19 11.74 -5.74
CA VAL A 396 -30.34 12.86 -5.32
C VAL A 396 -31.04 13.66 -4.22
N LEU A 397 -30.32 13.89 -3.12
CA LEU A 397 -30.71 14.77 -2.03
C LEU A 397 -29.72 15.93 -1.97
N ILE A 398 -30.20 17.13 -2.26
CA ILE A 398 -29.42 18.35 -2.05
C ILE A 398 -29.67 18.81 -0.62
N ALA A 399 -28.63 18.76 0.22
CA ALA A 399 -28.71 19.17 1.61
C ALA A 399 -28.36 20.67 1.72
N ASP A 400 -29.38 21.50 1.72
CA ASP A 400 -29.27 22.96 1.74
C ASP A 400 -29.03 23.47 3.17
N ASN A 401 -27.88 24.11 3.40
CA ASN A 401 -27.50 24.70 4.68
C ASN A 401 -27.65 26.23 4.63
N ASP A 402 -28.89 26.70 4.59
CA ASP A 402 -29.29 28.11 4.57
C ASP A 402 -28.74 28.90 3.36
N SER A 403 -28.96 28.40 2.14
CA SER A 403 -28.73 29.19 0.92
C SER A 403 -29.67 30.40 0.87
N ILE A 404 -29.14 31.55 0.45
CA ILE A 404 -29.85 32.83 0.38
C ILE A 404 -29.77 33.48 -1.00
N GLU A 405 -28.83 33.06 -1.85
CA GLU A 405 -28.65 33.62 -3.19
C GLU A 405 -29.89 33.32 -4.06
N PRO A 406 -30.54 34.33 -4.65
CA PRO A 406 -31.73 34.13 -5.48
C PRO A 406 -31.51 33.13 -6.62
N GLU A 407 -30.33 33.12 -7.22
CA GLU A 407 -29.94 32.21 -8.29
C GLU A 407 -29.89 30.75 -7.83
N THR A 408 -29.42 30.52 -6.58
CA THR A 408 -29.39 29.19 -5.97
C THR A 408 -30.81 28.69 -5.67
N LEU A 409 -31.65 29.54 -5.10
CA LEU A 409 -33.05 29.20 -4.82
C LEU A 409 -33.87 28.97 -6.10
N ALA A 410 -33.61 29.76 -7.15
CA ALA A 410 -34.22 29.55 -8.46
C ALA A 410 -33.82 28.20 -9.05
N PHE A 411 -32.54 27.82 -8.95
CA PHE A 411 -32.05 26.53 -9.42
C PHE A 411 -32.66 25.34 -8.65
N PHE A 412 -32.88 25.46 -7.33
CA PHE A 412 -33.58 24.42 -6.57
C PHE A 412 -34.97 24.13 -7.12
N ASN A 413 -35.74 25.18 -7.43
CA ASN A 413 -37.08 25.02 -8.03
C ASN A 413 -37.02 24.41 -9.45
N GLU A 414 -35.93 24.63 -10.18
CA GLU A 414 -35.72 24.08 -11.52
C GLU A 414 -35.46 22.56 -11.50
N ILE A 415 -34.68 22.08 -10.53
CA ILE A 415 -34.19 20.70 -10.52
C ILE A 415 -35.02 19.72 -9.70
N GLU A 416 -35.92 20.22 -8.85
CA GLU A 416 -36.69 19.38 -7.94
C GLU A 416 -37.66 18.45 -8.69
N THR A 417 -37.58 17.16 -8.38
CA THR A 417 -38.38 16.08 -8.99
C THR A 417 -38.61 14.98 -7.96
N PRO A 418 -39.45 13.96 -8.22
CA PRO A 418 -39.62 12.84 -7.27
C PRO A 418 -38.30 12.10 -6.92
N THR A 419 -37.29 12.18 -7.79
CA THR A 419 -35.97 11.56 -7.60
C THR A 419 -34.88 12.56 -7.21
N VAL A 420 -35.19 13.87 -7.16
CA VAL A 420 -34.26 14.94 -6.77
C VAL A 420 -34.96 15.82 -5.74
N ARG A 421 -34.56 15.73 -4.48
CA ARG A 421 -35.22 16.44 -3.37
C ARG A 421 -34.27 17.41 -2.69
N ILE A 422 -34.81 18.56 -2.27
CA ILE A 422 -34.05 19.55 -1.49
C ILE A 422 -34.38 19.36 -0.01
N ILE A 423 -33.37 19.06 0.80
CA ILE A 423 -33.50 18.85 2.24
C ILE A 423 -32.90 20.05 2.96
N LYS A 424 -33.72 20.78 3.72
CA LYS A 424 -33.26 21.94 4.48
C LYS A 424 -32.58 21.49 5.78
N THR A 425 -31.37 21.97 6.00
CA THR A 425 -30.51 21.64 7.16
C THR A 425 -29.98 22.93 7.81
N PRO A 426 -30.86 23.78 8.37
CA PRO A 426 -30.49 25.12 8.81
C PRO A 426 -29.49 25.12 9.98
N GLY A 427 -28.82 26.25 10.19
CA GLY A 427 -27.91 26.50 11.31
C GLY A 427 -26.42 26.49 10.93
N PRO A 428 -25.51 26.57 11.92
CA PRO A 428 -24.08 26.62 11.68
C PRO A 428 -23.60 25.44 10.83
N PHE A 429 -22.61 25.72 9.97
CA PHE A 429 -22.04 24.71 9.09
C PHE A 429 -21.42 23.57 9.92
N ASN A 430 -21.96 22.38 9.72
CA ASN A 430 -21.51 21.13 10.31
C ASN A 430 -21.73 20.04 9.26
N TYR A 431 -20.68 19.70 8.52
CA TYR A 431 -20.71 18.74 7.43
C TYR A 431 -21.31 17.41 7.87
N SER A 432 -20.90 16.91 9.03
CA SER A 432 -21.37 15.65 9.59
C SER A 432 -22.88 15.68 9.89
N ARG A 433 -23.37 16.75 10.53
CA ARG A 433 -24.80 16.93 10.81
C ARG A 433 -25.62 17.04 9.54
N ILE A 434 -25.21 17.90 8.61
CA ILE A 434 -25.92 18.16 7.34
C ILE A 434 -26.10 16.85 6.56
N ASN A 435 -25.02 16.07 6.43
CA ASN A 435 -25.08 14.78 5.75
C ASN A 435 -25.95 13.76 6.52
N ASN A 436 -25.79 13.62 7.84
CA ASN A 436 -26.62 12.70 8.62
C ASN A 436 -28.12 13.02 8.52
N GLU A 437 -28.50 14.30 8.65
CA GLU A 437 -29.88 14.76 8.51
C GLU A 437 -30.42 14.40 7.12
N ALA A 438 -29.68 14.70 6.04
CA ALA A 438 -30.11 14.36 4.68
C ALA A 438 -30.19 12.85 4.44
N ILE A 439 -29.23 12.06 4.93
CA ILE A 439 -29.22 10.59 4.81
C ILE A 439 -30.42 9.95 5.51
N SER A 440 -30.95 10.56 6.57
CA SER A 440 -32.18 10.07 7.22
C SER A 440 -33.39 10.04 6.28
N HIS A 441 -33.38 10.87 5.22
CA HIS A 441 -34.40 10.90 4.17
C HIS A 441 -34.07 9.99 2.98
N ALA A 442 -32.89 9.39 2.93
CA ALA A 442 -32.44 8.55 1.83
C ALA A 442 -33.24 7.25 1.74
N THR A 443 -33.59 6.87 0.51
CA THR A 443 -34.35 5.65 0.24
C THR A 443 -33.53 4.55 -0.42
N GLY A 444 -32.30 4.84 -0.82
CA GLY A 444 -31.36 3.87 -1.38
C GLY A 444 -30.67 3.01 -0.33
N ASP A 445 -30.31 1.80 -0.72
CA ASP A 445 -29.50 0.87 0.09
C ASP A 445 -28.02 1.29 0.12
N VAL A 446 -27.63 2.14 -0.82
CA VAL A 446 -26.29 2.69 -0.96
C VAL A 446 -26.35 4.21 -0.85
N ILE A 447 -25.52 4.78 0.00
CA ILE A 447 -25.35 6.21 0.16
C ILE A 447 -24.09 6.64 -0.59
N LEU A 448 -24.22 7.69 -1.39
CA LEU A 448 -23.10 8.40 -2.00
C LEU A 448 -22.93 9.75 -1.29
N LEU A 449 -21.91 9.86 -0.46
CA LEU A 449 -21.44 11.16 0.04
C LEU A 449 -20.66 11.84 -1.09
N LEU A 450 -21.12 13.02 -1.52
CA LEU A 450 -20.54 13.72 -2.65
C LEU A 450 -20.47 15.22 -2.38
N ASN A 451 -19.28 15.80 -2.41
CA ASN A 451 -19.14 17.25 -2.30
C ASN A 451 -19.69 17.95 -3.56
N ASN A 452 -20.25 19.16 -3.36
CA ASN A 452 -20.84 19.94 -4.45
C ASN A 452 -19.82 20.45 -5.49
N ASP A 453 -18.52 20.38 -5.20
CA ASP A 453 -17.41 20.80 -6.06
C ASP A 453 -16.67 19.61 -6.72
N VAL A 454 -17.35 18.48 -6.89
CA VAL A 454 -16.88 17.33 -7.68
C VAL A 454 -17.45 17.37 -9.10
N SER A 455 -16.62 17.07 -10.10
CA SER A 455 -17.02 16.98 -11.51
C SER A 455 -16.67 15.62 -12.10
N MET A 456 -17.62 15.03 -12.84
CA MET A 456 -17.49 13.69 -13.41
C MET A 456 -16.60 13.69 -14.67
N ILE A 457 -15.68 12.73 -14.76
CA ILE A 457 -14.81 12.52 -15.94
C ILE A 457 -15.38 11.41 -16.83
N GLU A 458 -15.48 10.20 -16.28
CA GLU A 458 -16.00 9.02 -17.00
C GLU A 458 -17.46 8.80 -16.62
N SER A 459 -18.30 8.31 -17.54
CA SER A 459 -19.73 8.09 -17.25
C SER A 459 -20.00 6.87 -16.37
N SER A 460 -19.16 5.84 -16.45
CA SER A 460 -19.33 4.56 -15.74
C SER A 460 -18.78 4.53 -14.31
N TRP A 461 -18.24 5.65 -13.82
CA TRP A 461 -17.54 5.73 -12.53
C TRP A 461 -18.38 5.19 -11.35
N LEU A 462 -19.68 5.48 -11.31
CA LEU A 462 -20.56 5.06 -10.23
C LEU A 462 -20.84 3.56 -10.28
N LYS A 463 -21.02 2.99 -11.48
CA LYS A 463 -21.14 1.53 -11.67
C LYS A 463 -19.89 0.81 -11.15
N GLU A 464 -18.71 1.29 -11.53
CA GLU A 464 -17.43 0.72 -11.07
C GLU A 464 -17.35 0.69 -9.53
N MET A 465 -17.67 1.81 -8.86
CA MET A 465 -17.62 1.84 -7.39
C MET A 465 -18.68 0.92 -6.75
N VAL A 466 -19.91 0.90 -7.27
CA VAL A 466 -20.99 0.05 -6.74
C VAL A 466 -20.64 -1.44 -6.86
N GLN A 467 -19.98 -1.86 -7.95
CA GLN A 467 -19.54 -3.25 -8.13
C GLN A 467 -18.54 -3.73 -7.07
N TYR A 468 -17.72 -2.86 -6.49
CA TYR A 468 -16.91 -3.22 -5.32
C TYR A 468 -17.75 -3.29 -4.05
N LEU A 469 -18.70 -2.38 -3.89
CA LEU A 469 -19.55 -2.33 -2.70
C LEU A 469 -20.47 -3.56 -2.57
N THR A 470 -20.86 -4.18 -3.69
CA THR A 470 -21.67 -5.42 -3.68
C THR A 470 -20.90 -6.64 -3.17
N GLN A 471 -19.58 -6.58 -3.06
CA GLN A 471 -18.81 -7.66 -2.45
C GLN A 471 -19.17 -7.86 -0.98
N GLU A 472 -18.99 -9.10 -0.51
CA GLU A 472 -19.17 -9.44 0.89
C GLU A 472 -18.21 -8.63 1.77
N LYS A 473 -18.71 -8.16 2.92
CA LYS A 473 -17.97 -7.38 3.92
C LYS A 473 -17.29 -6.11 3.40
N VAL A 474 -17.63 -5.59 2.22
CA VAL A 474 -17.22 -4.24 1.82
C VAL A 474 -18.24 -3.23 2.33
N GLY A 475 -17.79 -2.30 3.18
CA GLY A 475 -18.63 -1.28 3.82
C GLY A 475 -18.62 0.06 3.08
N ALA A 476 -17.47 0.43 2.51
CA ALA A 476 -17.31 1.69 1.77
C ALA A 476 -16.36 1.55 0.57
N VAL A 477 -16.54 2.44 -0.43
CA VAL A 477 -15.71 2.52 -1.63
C VAL A 477 -15.39 3.98 -1.98
N GLY A 478 -14.13 4.27 -2.30
CA GLY A 478 -13.66 5.60 -2.72
C GLY A 478 -13.14 5.64 -4.16
N ALA A 479 -13.27 6.81 -4.78
CA ALA A 479 -12.82 7.09 -6.15
C ALA A 479 -11.38 7.64 -6.20
N LYS A 480 -10.77 7.63 -7.38
CA LYS A 480 -9.55 8.40 -7.68
C LYS A 480 -9.93 9.84 -7.99
N LEU A 481 -9.48 10.78 -7.16
CA LEU A 481 -9.75 12.20 -7.34
C LEU A 481 -8.51 12.93 -7.83
N PHE A 482 -8.71 13.79 -8.83
CA PHE A 482 -7.70 14.70 -9.35
C PHE A 482 -8.03 16.15 -9.01
N TYR A 483 -6.98 16.94 -8.88
CA TYR A 483 -7.07 18.38 -8.95
C TYR A 483 -7.45 18.85 -10.37
N PRO A 484 -7.93 20.10 -10.54
CA PRO A 484 -8.23 20.66 -11.87
C PRO A 484 -7.03 20.66 -12.84
N ASP A 485 -5.80 20.65 -12.33
CA ASP A 485 -4.55 20.55 -13.11
C ASP A 485 -4.16 19.11 -13.48
N ARG A 486 -5.04 18.13 -13.17
CA ARG A 486 -4.86 16.68 -13.38
C ARG A 486 -3.76 16.03 -12.55
N THR A 487 -3.22 16.71 -11.55
CA THR A 487 -2.40 16.06 -10.53
C THR A 487 -3.29 15.29 -9.56
N LEU A 488 -2.77 14.20 -8.98
CA LEU A 488 -3.52 13.35 -8.07
C LEU A 488 -3.80 14.08 -6.74
N GLN A 489 -5.06 14.05 -6.31
CA GLN A 489 -5.47 14.50 -4.98
C GLN A 489 -5.72 13.32 -4.04
N HIS A 490 -6.42 12.28 -4.48
CA HIS A 490 -6.81 11.15 -3.64
C HIS A 490 -6.44 9.81 -4.28
N GLY A 491 -5.37 9.20 -3.76
CA GLY A 491 -4.95 7.82 -4.05
C GLY A 491 -5.22 6.85 -2.89
N GLY A 492 -6.28 7.09 -2.11
CA GLY A 492 -6.48 6.52 -0.77
C GLY A 492 -5.94 7.42 0.34
N VAL A 493 -6.36 7.15 1.58
CA VAL A 493 -5.88 7.84 2.79
C VAL A 493 -5.15 6.84 3.70
N VAL A 494 -3.98 7.25 4.18
CA VAL A 494 -3.15 6.49 5.13
C VAL A 494 -3.26 7.12 6.51
N LEU A 495 -3.53 6.28 7.52
CA LEU A 495 -3.59 6.69 8.91
C LEU A 495 -2.19 6.96 9.49
N GLY A 496 -2.11 7.89 10.43
CA GLY A 496 -0.90 8.33 11.10
C GLY A 496 -0.07 9.38 10.34
N VAL A 497 -0.25 9.53 9.03
CA VAL A 497 0.49 10.55 8.24
C VAL A 497 0.11 11.95 8.73
N GLY A 498 1.10 12.78 9.04
CA GLY A 498 0.86 14.11 9.63
C GLY A 498 0.25 14.07 11.05
N GLY A 499 0.22 12.91 11.70
CA GLY A 499 -0.27 12.69 13.07
C GLY A 499 -1.71 12.19 13.17
N VAL A 500 -2.52 12.28 12.11
CA VAL A 500 -3.86 11.67 12.03
C VAL A 500 -4.04 10.91 10.74
N ALA A 501 -4.12 11.58 9.59
CA ALA A 501 -4.24 10.90 8.30
C ALA A 501 -3.91 11.87 7.16
N ALA A 502 -3.49 11.33 6.02
CA ALA A 502 -3.32 12.13 4.80
C ALA A 502 -3.57 11.30 3.53
N HIS A 503 -3.91 11.99 2.45
CA HIS A 503 -4.00 11.41 1.12
C HIS A 503 -2.59 11.02 0.64
N ILE A 504 -2.45 9.79 0.16
CA ILE A 504 -1.15 9.29 -0.33
C ILE A 504 -1.00 9.54 -1.84
N HIS A 505 0.25 9.71 -2.28
CA HIS A 505 0.66 10.06 -3.65
C HIS A 505 0.13 11.42 -4.15
N MET A 506 -0.25 12.31 -3.23
CA MET A 506 -0.69 13.66 -3.57
C MET A 506 0.34 14.37 -4.47
N GLY A 507 -0.14 14.98 -5.56
CA GLY A 507 0.68 15.67 -6.56
C GLY A 507 1.32 14.76 -7.61
N ALA A 508 1.08 13.44 -7.57
CA ALA A 508 1.53 12.53 -8.63
C ALA A 508 0.86 12.86 -9.98
N HIS A 509 1.55 12.57 -11.08
CA HIS A 509 0.99 12.71 -12.42
C HIS A 509 -0.12 11.66 -12.64
N SER A 510 -1.06 11.93 -13.57
CA SER A 510 -2.20 11.04 -13.85
C SER A 510 -1.79 9.61 -14.18
N ASP A 511 -0.68 9.49 -14.90
CA ASP A 511 -0.14 8.23 -15.45
C ASP A 511 0.95 7.62 -14.57
N ASP A 512 1.21 8.19 -13.39
CA ASP A 512 2.16 7.61 -12.43
C ASP A 512 1.60 6.28 -11.90
N PRO A 513 2.31 5.15 -12.05
CA PRO A 513 1.87 3.87 -11.50
C PRO A 513 1.82 3.88 -9.97
N GLY A 514 2.47 4.85 -9.33
CA GLY A 514 2.63 4.93 -7.88
C GLY A 514 3.58 3.87 -7.35
N TYR A 515 3.66 3.80 -6.01
CA TYR A 515 4.50 2.82 -5.32
C TYR A 515 4.05 1.39 -5.67
N PHE A 516 4.84 0.66 -6.46
CA PHE A 516 4.56 -0.71 -6.92
C PHE A 516 3.15 -0.89 -7.52
N GLY A 517 2.73 0.02 -8.40
CA GLY A 517 1.46 -0.09 -9.15
C GLY A 517 0.21 0.32 -8.37
N ARG A 518 0.36 0.80 -7.13
CA ARG A 518 -0.75 1.15 -6.25
C ARG A 518 -1.69 2.24 -6.80
N LEU A 519 -1.28 3.08 -7.76
CA LEU A 519 -2.20 4.05 -8.37
C LEU A 519 -2.97 3.52 -9.59
N MET A 520 -2.71 2.27 -9.98
CA MET A 520 -3.33 1.58 -11.11
C MET A 520 -4.18 0.38 -10.69
N LEU A 521 -4.01 -0.10 -9.47
CA LEU A 521 -4.69 -1.28 -8.95
C LEU A 521 -5.70 -0.91 -7.86
N PRO A 522 -6.90 -1.52 -7.85
CA PRO A 522 -7.81 -1.49 -6.72
C PRO A 522 -7.15 -2.07 -5.47
N GLN A 523 -7.50 -1.53 -4.30
CA GLN A 523 -6.87 -1.94 -3.03
C GLN A 523 -7.84 -1.83 -1.87
N ASP A 524 -7.65 -2.72 -0.90
CA ASP A 524 -8.08 -2.44 0.46
C ASP A 524 -7.28 -1.25 1.01
N VAL A 525 -7.98 -0.27 1.59
CA VAL A 525 -7.37 0.91 2.22
C VAL A 525 -8.00 1.15 3.59
N SER A 526 -7.30 1.92 4.41
CA SER A 526 -7.79 2.23 5.75
C SER A 526 -8.88 3.28 5.74
N CYS A 527 -8.83 4.18 4.76
CA CYS A 527 -9.73 5.31 4.66
C CYS A 527 -9.81 5.80 3.21
N VAL A 528 -11.00 6.28 2.85
CA VAL A 528 -11.27 7.07 1.64
C VAL A 528 -11.94 8.38 2.04
N THR A 529 -11.93 9.39 1.18
CA THR A 529 -12.52 10.69 1.54
C THR A 529 -14.01 10.77 1.24
N ALA A 530 -14.76 11.47 2.09
CA ALA A 530 -16.18 11.76 1.84
C ALA A 530 -16.43 12.79 0.73
N ALA A 531 -15.37 13.34 0.09
CA ALA A 531 -15.55 14.12 -1.14
C ALA A 531 -16.25 13.31 -2.24
N CYS A 532 -15.95 12.01 -2.31
CA CYS A 532 -16.72 11.04 -3.10
C CYS A 532 -16.56 9.64 -2.50
N MET A 533 -17.52 9.24 -1.66
CA MET A 533 -17.53 7.95 -0.96
C MET A 533 -18.88 7.26 -1.14
N LEU A 534 -18.86 6.00 -1.59
CA LEU A 534 -19.99 5.11 -1.41
C LEU A 534 -19.91 4.41 -0.06
N VAL A 535 -21.04 4.27 0.61
CA VAL A 535 -21.17 3.49 1.85
C VAL A 535 -22.51 2.74 1.83
N LYS A 536 -22.53 1.48 2.30
CA LYS A 536 -23.79 0.77 2.51
C LYS A 536 -24.60 1.48 3.58
N LYS A 537 -25.88 1.76 3.33
CA LYS A 537 -26.73 2.44 4.31
C LYS A 537 -26.80 1.67 5.63
N SER A 538 -26.95 0.35 5.56
CA SER A 538 -26.95 -0.52 6.74
C SER A 538 -25.67 -0.40 7.57
N VAL A 539 -24.51 -0.30 6.91
CA VAL A 539 -23.20 -0.13 7.59
C VAL A 539 -23.07 1.27 8.17
N PHE A 540 -23.52 2.29 7.43
CA PHE A 540 -23.52 3.68 7.91
C PHE A 540 -24.38 3.82 9.18
N ASP A 541 -25.56 3.21 9.19
CA ASP A 541 -26.47 3.21 10.33
C ASP A 541 -25.89 2.39 11.51
N GLU A 542 -25.30 1.21 11.24
CA GLU A 542 -24.66 0.35 12.24
C GLU A 542 -23.56 1.09 13.02
N VAL A 543 -22.69 1.83 12.31
CA VAL A 543 -21.60 2.55 12.96
C VAL A 543 -22.03 3.89 13.55
N GLY A 544 -23.26 4.35 13.32
CA GLY A 544 -23.81 5.59 13.87
C GLY A 544 -23.58 6.86 13.04
N GLY A 545 -23.39 6.72 11.72
CA GLY A 545 -23.21 7.84 10.78
C GLY A 545 -21.96 8.68 11.03
N LEU A 546 -21.94 9.95 10.61
CA LEU A 546 -20.80 10.85 10.84
C LEU A 546 -20.85 11.47 12.25
N ASP A 547 -19.71 11.67 12.93
CA ASP A 547 -19.68 12.26 14.28
C ASP A 547 -19.88 13.79 14.23
N ALA A 548 -21.13 14.22 14.34
CA ALA A 548 -21.51 15.63 14.32
C ALA A 548 -21.12 16.41 15.59
N ILE A 549 -20.78 15.73 16.68
CA ILE A 549 -20.47 16.38 17.97
C ILE A 549 -19.00 16.75 18.04
N ASN A 550 -18.12 15.82 17.67
CA ASN A 550 -16.68 15.98 17.81
C ASN A 550 -15.98 16.36 16.50
N LEU A 551 -16.57 16.02 15.34
CA LEU A 551 -15.96 16.16 14.02
C LEU A 551 -16.91 16.87 13.06
N ALA A 552 -17.18 18.15 13.32
CA ALA A 552 -18.14 18.92 12.57
C ALA A 552 -17.69 19.22 11.13
N VAL A 553 -16.38 19.36 10.88
CA VAL A 553 -15.88 19.90 9.60
C VAL A 553 -14.75 19.05 9.01
N ALA A 554 -13.73 18.70 9.78
CA ALA A 554 -12.59 17.92 9.28
C ALA A 554 -12.52 16.53 9.93
N LEU A 555 -11.83 15.60 9.25
CA LEU A 555 -11.50 14.24 9.74
C LEU A 555 -12.72 13.33 10.03
N ASN A 556 -13.93 13.77 9.72
CA ASN A 556 -15.16 13.00 9.91
C ASN A 556 -15.21 11.74 9.03
N ASP A 557 -14.64 11.80 7.83
CA ASP A 557 -14.49 10.67 6.92
C ASP A 557 -13.45 9.66 7.43
N VAL A 558 -12.36 10.14 8.03
CA VAL A 558 -11.35 9.31 8.69
C VAL A 558 -11.96 8.53 9.85
N ASP A 559 -12.69 9.22 10.72
CA ASP A 559 -13.39 8.59 11.86
C ASP A 559 -14.43 7.55 11.40
N LEU A 560 -15.25 7.91 10.42
CA LEU A 560 -16.22 6.97 9.83
C LEU A 560 -15.52 5.73 9.28
N CYS A 561 -14.43 5.90 8.52
CA CYS A 561 -13.67 4.77 7.96
C CYS A 561 -13.07 3.88 9.07
N VAL A 562 -12.52 4.47 10.13
CA VAL A 562 -11.99 3.70 11.27
C VAL A 562 -13.11 2.90 11.94
N ARG A 563 -14.29 3.49 12.14
CA ARG A 563 -15.45 2.78 12.72
C ARG A 563 -15.97 1.65 11.82
N ILE A 564 -16.09 1.89 10.51
CA ILE A 564 -16.46 0.86 9.51
C ILE A 564 -15.49 -0.33 9.58
N ARG A 565 -14.19 -0.05 9.65
CA ARG A 565 -13.18 -1.11 9.75
C ARG A 565 -13.21 -1.83 11.08
N ASN A 566 -13.42 -1.12 12.19
CA ASN A 566 -13.55 -1.71 13.51
C ASN A 566 -14.80 -2.62 13.62
N ALA A 567 -15.86 -2.34 12.86
CA ALA A 567 -17.02 -3.21 12.71
C ALA A 567 -16.77 -4.44 11.81
N GLY A 568 -15.55 -4.61 11.28
CA GLY A 568 -15.15 -5.78 10.50
C GLY A 568 -15.37 -5.66 8.98
N TYR A 569 -15.68 -4.46 8.50
CA TYR A 569 -15.84 -4.19 7.06
C TYR A 569 -14.52 -3.74 6.41
N ARG A 570 -14.37 -4.12 5.14
CA ARG A 570 -13.32 -3.66 4.23
C ARG A 570 -13.73 -2.33 3.60
N ILE A 571 -12.74 -1.51 3.28
CA ILE A 571 -12.90 -0.27 2.52
C ILE A 571 -12.02 -0.38 1.30
N ILE A 572 -12.59 -0.15 0.12
CA ILE A 572 -11.88 -0.30 -1.16
C ILE A 572 -11.67 1.07 -1.79
N TRP A 573 -10.48 1.31 -2.30
CA TRP A 573 -10.22 2.42 -3.22
C TRP A 573 -10.03 1.86 -4.63
N THR A 574 -10.70 2.44 -5.63
CA THR A 574 -10.55 2.03 -7.03
C THR A 574 -9.95 3.14 -7.90
N PRO A 575 -8.91 2.85 -8.69
CA PRO A 575 -8.33 3.79 -9.66
C PRO A 575 -9.18 3.95 -10.92
N HIS A 576 -10.22 3.12 -11.08
CA HIS A 576 -11.05 3.03 -12.28
C HIS A 576 -12.34 3.87 -12.18
N ALA A 577 -12.58 4.55 -11.06
CA ALA A 577 -13.58 5.60 -10.95
C ALA A 577 -12.84 6.93 -10.78
N GLN A 578 -12.82 7.75 -11.83
CA GLN A 578 -12.03 8.98 -11.88
C GLN A 578 -12.91 10.22 -11.92
N LEU A 579 -12.61 11.19 -11.05
CA LEU A 579 -13.38 12.43 -10.90
C LEU A 579 -12.41 13.61 -10.66
N LEU A 580 -12.85 14.81 -10.98
CA LEU A 580 -12.20 16.05 -10.57
C LEU A 580 -12.82 16.53 -9.25
N HIS A 581 -12.00 17.02 -8.34
CA HIS A 581 -12.47 17.71 -7.14
C HIS A 581 -11.76 19.05 -7.05
N HIS A 582 -12.53 20.14 -7.09
CA HIS A 582 -12.00 21.51 -7.17
C HIS A 582 -11.52 22.06 -5.82
N GLU A 583 -11.48 21.19 -4.80
CA GLU A 583 -11.07 21.36 -3.40
C GLU A 583 -11.28 22.74 -2.78
N SER A 584 -12.22 22.81 -1.83
CA SER A 584 -12.38 23.98 -0.96
C SER A 584 -12.61 25.28 -1.76
N LYS A 585 -13.11 25.19 -3.00
CA LYS A 585 -13.38 26.34 -3.86
C LYS A 585 -14.40 27.29 -3.21
N SER A 586 -15.38 26.74 -2.51
CA SER A 586 -16.38 27.48 -1.73
C SER A 586 -15.96 27.68 -0.27
N ARG A 587 -15.20 26.74 0.31
CA ARG A 587 -14.89 26.71 1.74
C ARG A 587 -13.61 27.45 2.11
N GLY A 588 -12.50 27.30 1.40
CA GLY A 588 -11.14 27.74 1.81
C GLY A 588 -10.43 26.77 2.77
N SER A 589 -9.17 27.05 3.12
CA SER A 589 -8.28 26.15 3.90
C SER A 589 -8.62 26.10 5.40
N ASP A 590 -8.40 24.93 6.03
CA ASP A 590 -8.52 24.74 7.48
C ASP A 590 -7.31 25.27 8.26
N MET A 591 -6.22 25.60 7.56
CA MET A 591 -5.00 26.18 8.13
C MET A 591 -5.08 27.70 8.32
N GLU A 592 -6.16 28.33 7.88
CA GLU A 592 -6.39 29.76 8.11
C GLU A 592 -6.57 30.06 9.61
N PRO A 593 -6.08 31.21 10.13
CA PRO A 593 -6.06 31.51 11.56
C PRO A 593 -7.41 31.37 12.28
N GLU A 594 -8.50 31.70 11.59
CA GLU A 594 -9.87 31.66 12.12
C GLU A 594 -10.39 30.23 12.31
N ARG A 595 -9.85 29.26 11.58
CA ARG A 595 -10.34 27.87 11.50
C ARG A 595 -9.43 26.88 12.20
N LEU A 596 -8.17 27.26 12.35
CA LEU A 596 -7.14 26.46 13.02
C LEU A 596 -7.56 26.00 14.44
N PRO A 597 -8.20 26.81 15.30
CA PRO A 597 -8.61 26.34 16.64
C PRO A 597 -9.60 25.17 16.59
N ARG A 598 -10.58 25.21 15.68
CA ARG A 598 -11.53 24.11 15.48
C ARG A 598 -10.81 22.87 14.95
N PHE A 599 -9.98 23.02 13.92
CA PHE A 599 -9.21 21.91 13.35
C PHE A 599 -8.31 21.25 14.42
N MET A 600 -7.64 22.03 15.27
CA MET A 600 -6.82 21.49 16.36
C MET A 600 -7.63 20.70 17.40
N LYS A 601 -8.88 21.09 17.66
CA LYS A 601 -9.80 20.33 18.53
C LYS A 601 -10.16 18.98 17.90
N GLU A 602 -10.58 18.98 16.64
CA GLU A 602 -10.93 17.76 15.88
C GLU A 602 -9.71 16.83 15.75
N PHE A 603 -8.54 17.39 15.46
CA PHE A 603 -7.25 16.68 15.41
C PHE A 603 -6.90 16.02 16.76
N SER A 604 -7.08 16.75 17.86
CA SER A 604 -6.80 16.25 19.21
C SER A 604 -7.77 15.12 19.61
N TYR A 605 -9.05 15.25 19.23
CA TYR A 605 -10.04 14.19 19.41
C TYR A 605 -9.63 12.90 18.69
N MET A 606 -9.28 12.99 17.39
CA MET A 606 -8.85 11.82 16.62
C MET A 606 -7.66 11.10 17.24
N ARG A 607 -6.67 11.86 17.74
CA ARG A 607 -5.51 11.27 18.40
C ARG A 607 -5.85 10.61 19.73
N ALA A 608 -6.76 11.21 20.50
CA ALA A 608 -7.20 10.66 21.78
C ALA A 608 -8.04 9.40 21.60
N GLN A 609 -8.96 9.42 20.62
CA GLN A 609 -9.92 8.34 20.39
C GLN A 609 -9.32 7.16 19.62
N TRP A 610 -8.49 7.42 18.60
CA TRP A 610 -8.04 6.41 17.65
C TRP A 610 -6.53 6.20 17.61
N GLY A 611 -5.78 6.70 18.59
CA GLY A 611 -4.31 6.71 18.59
C GLY A 611 -3.63 5.39 18.19
N ASP A 612 -4.17 4.24 18.64
CA ASP A 612 -3.64 2.91 18.31
C ASP A 612 -3.85 2.53 16.82
N PHE A 613 -5.03 2.84 16.26
CA PHE A 613 -5.32 2.65 14.84
C PHE A 613 -4.46 3.57 13.98
N LEU A 614 -4.28 4.82 14.41
CA LEU A 614 -3.45 5.80 13.72
C LEU A 614 -1.97 5.39 13.71
N ALA A 615 -1.51 4.69 14.74
CA ALA A 615 -0.14 4.19 14.80
C ALA A 615 0.11 2.99 13.87
N ARG A 616 -0.93 2.23 13.50
CA ARG A 616 -0.85 0.96 12.80
C ARG A 616 -1.87 0.87 11.65
N ASP A 617 -1.56 1.54 10.55
CA ASP A 617 -2.27 1.33 9.28
C ASP A 617 -1.78 0.01 8.64
N PRO A 618 -2.61 -1.03 8.50
CA PRO A 618 -2.18 -2.32 7.95
C PRO A 618 -1.88 -2.26 6.45
N PHE A 619 -2.41 -1.25 5.74
CA PHE A 619 -2.17 -1.11 4.30
C PHE A 619 -0.98 -0.21 3.99
N TYR A 620 -0.25 0.24 5.02
CA TYR A 620 0.94 1.09 4.89
C TYR A 620 2.08 0.62 5.79
N SER A 621 3.12 0.07 5.16
CA SER A 621 4.22 -0.61 5.86
C SER A 621 4.86 0.26 6.97
N PRO A 622 5.22 -0.32 8.13
CA PRO A 622 5.97 0.38 9.17
C PRO A 622 7.37 0.81 8.72
N ASN A 623 7.88 0.28 7.60
CA ASN A 623 9.14 0.69 6.98
C ASN A 623 8.99 1.95 6.11
N LEU A 624 7.76 2.47 5.95
CA LEU A 624 7.45 3.70 5.22
C LEU A 624 7.10 4.86 6.18
N SER A 625 7.51 6.05 5.78
CA SER A 625 7.47 7.28 6.58
C SER A 625 6.06 7.85 6.72
N LEU A 626 5.68 8.24 7.94
CA LEU A 626 4.45 9.01 8.19
C LEU A 626 4.65 10.54 8.10
N ASP A 627 5.87 10.99 7.76
CA ASP A 627 6.17 12.43 7.66
C ASP A 627 5.73 13.04 6.31
N THR A 628 5.41 12.22 5.31
CA THR A 628 5.20 12.65 3.92
C THR A 628 4.03 11.94 3.26
N CYS A 629 3.35 12.62 2.35
CA CYS A 629 2.28 12.03 1.52
C CYS A 629 2.81 11.10 0.41
N THR A 630 4.12 10.93 0.29
CA THR A 630 4.76 9.99 -0.62
C THR A 630 5.34 8.81 0.15
N PRO A 631 5.27 7.57 -0.37
CA PRO A 631 5.92 6.40 0.22
C PRO A 631 7.46 6.50 0.23
N GLU A 632 8.01 7.18 1.23
CA GLU A 632 9.45 7.31 1.48
C GLU A 632 9.89 6.38 2.63
N LEU A 633 11.20 6.08 2.70
CA LEU A 633 11.77 5.26 3.78
C LEU A 633 11.53 5.90 5.16
N ALA A 634 10.96 5.15 6.10
CA ALA A 634 10.92 5.50 7.51
C ALA A 634 12.34 5.51 8.10
N PHE A 635 12.64 6.53 8.91
CA PHE A 635 13.98 6.74 9.42
C PHE A 635 13.97 7.30 10.87
N PRO A 636 13.80 6.45 11.90
CA PRO A 636 13.83 4.97 11.87
C PRO A 636 12.53 4.33 11.39
N PRO A 637 12.57 3.04 10.98
CA PRO A 637 11.37 2.20 10.84
C PRO A 637 10.52 2.18 12.11
N ARG A 638 9.21 2.02 11.94
CA ARG A 638 8.23 1.90 13.03
C ARG A 638 8.02 0.46 13.52
N VAL A 639 8.85 -0.47 13.03
CA VAL A 639 8.86 -1.87 13.47
C VAL A 639 10.20 -2.22 14.10
N SER A 640 10.16 -2.96 15.21
CA SER A 640 11.32 -3.51 15.89
C SER A 640 11.71 -4.86 15.33
N ARG A 641 12.97 -5.24 15.50
CA ARG A 641 13.42 -6.61 15.20
C ARG A 641 12.89 -7.58 16.26
N PRO A 642 12.48 -8.81 15.89
CA PRO A 642 11.88 -9.75 16.83
C PRO A 642 12.75 -10.07 18.05
N TRP A 643 14.07 -10.20 17.87
CA TRP A 643 15.02 -10.51 18.94
C TRP A 643 15.30 -9.34 19.89
N ILE A 644 14.92 -8.10 19.52
CA ILE A 644 15.04 -6.94 20.41
C ILE A 644 13.83 -6.90 21.37
N GLU A 645 12.63 -7.16 20.86
CA GLU A 645 11.38 -7.17 21.65
C GLU A 645 11.41 -8.22 22.77
N ALA A 646 11.88 -9.43 22.46
CA ALA A 646 12.02 -10.52 23.44
C ALA A 646 12.99 -10.19 24.59
N THR A 647 13.93 -9.26 24.36
CA THR A 647 14.87 -8.79 25.38
C THR A 647 14.25 -7.72 26.28
N GLN A 648 13.36 -6.88 25.74
CA GLN A 648 12.71 -5.80 26.49
C GLN A 648 11.55 -6.29 27.37
N SER A 649 10.75 -7.27 26.92
CA SER A 649 9.67 -7.84 27.73
C SER A 649 10.19 -8.53 29.01
N ARG A 650 11.41 -9.06 28.98
CA ARG A 650 12.07 -9.68 30.15
C ARG A 650 12.67 -8.69 31.15
N ILE A 651 12.94 -7.45 30.74
CA ILE A 651 13.41 -6.40 31.66
C ILE A 651 12.22 -5.83 32.43
N GLY A 652 11.06 -5.63 31.76
CA GLY A 652 9.84 -5.17 32.42
C GLY A 652 9.21 -6.17 33.40
N ALA A 653 9.44 -7.47 33.22
CA ALA A 653 8.92 -8.52 34.11
C ALA A 653 9.83 -8.87 35.29
N LYS A 654 10.99 -8.21 35.43
CA LYS A 654 11.87 -8.34 36.61
C LYS A 654 11.75 -7.18 37.59
N ASP A 655 11.04 -6.12 37.21
CA ASP A 655 10.76 -4.93 38.02
C ASP A 655 9.28 -4.83 38.46
N SER A 656 8.50 -5.92 38.32
CA SER A 656 7.21 -6.17 38.97
C SER A 656 7.29 -7.42 39.82
#